data_AF-A0A955GA12-F1
#
_entry.id   AF-A0A955GA12-F1
#
_cell.length_a   1.000
_cell.length_b   1.000
_cell.length_c   1.000
_cell.angle_alpha   90.00
_cell.angle_beta   90.00
_cell.angle_gamma   90.00
#
_symmetry.space_group_name_H-M   'P 1'
#
loop_
_entity.id
_entity.type
_entity.pdbx_description
1 polymer ?
#
loop_
_entity_poly.entity_id
_entity_poly.type
_entity_poly.pdbx_seq_one_letter_code
_entity_poly.pdbx_strand_id
1 'polypeptide(L)'
;MNIELTIVKMVNSRKQVITTSLIIAISILSISLLTSSKVFAGGGIGGGGNASGGPSGGGGYSTRNGHGWMVYDINGPGPSGGFRSGSTWGGVQGVCRGANAGNVMIFGIANGAGSIRGYNYVQDYSTGLYPAGTSVDFGRATVVPSSWARTAFDRLPSEGVDTSGYIFGGSNGNVAWFCTGINPARHDPTGSAVVSCDGGFQGWALDADNLFAQLGIAIVIKKPSETWSSSNYSTRTTGNQPIPNPPFDTGALAAFGVGGDRGFSVPIPDQFKDGSSYDWIVIAANATGTPGNPLGISTIGQGSASWNCSPPPVGGDISVSVDCTNLNTAVFTFTKSGTIADQKVMSSITTSDGRSVATNVPGTIGNSNFGAGIKVTYSSDPITLQPGQKYTMSVSVSPGDDSTTDNSASCESQVQSTSPYFRVYGHDVVVGRKFKTPTSTDCSKNTASVKAFNRQDGSNWVGAGSQFAVSATGVIDGFMSASMHSGNNDGNEVPKPQNGLSFLNSGNDPSTPIGNDQNAYLGCVPDYESFVNNDGGFPQPPGDVTILTPTAIPANHRLYVNGDLTISGDIKDNTASWSSIEDINPIIIIVKGNIKIASNVSRVDGLYVALGSDGTGGEINTCSDLSMSCVNKLTVNGAFVAKKVKLNRLNGDVANASPNETSNNSNIAEVFNFPTEFYLGLKFNINQPQTPTANTKKYDTIVGLPPVL
;
A
#
# COMPACT_ATOMS: atom_id res chain seq x y z
N MET A 1 -47.33 -47.29 -8.04
CA MET A 1 -47.70 -45.98 -8.62
C MET A 1 -47.04 -44.77 -7.95
N ASN A 2 -46.54 -44.84 -6.70
CA ASN A 2 -45.90 -43.69 -6.01
C ASN A 2 -44.40 -43.46 -6.30
N ILE A 3 -43.71 -44.42 -6.94
CA ILE A 3 -42.26 -44.29 -7.23
C ILE A 3 -42.01 -43.45 -8.50
N GLU A 4 -42.88 -43.53 -9.51
CA GLU A 4 -42.71 -42.77 -10.76
C GLU A 4 -42.88 -41.26 -10.57
N LEU A 5 -43.77 -40.82 -9.67
CA LEU A 5 -44.02 -39.40 -9.43
C LEU A 5 -42.82 -38.69 -8.76
N THR A 6 -42.00 -39.44 -8.01
CA THR A 6 -40.85 -38.90 -7.28
C THR A 6 -39.65 -38.69 -8.22
N ILE A 7 -39.47 -39.57 -9.21
CA ILE A 7 -38.40 -39.45 -10.21
C ILE A 7 -38.64 -38.25 -11.13
N VAL A 8 -39.89 -38.00 -11.54
CA VAL A 8 -40.24 -36.86 -12.41
C VAL A 8 -39.98 -35.52 -11.71
N LYS A 9 -40.25 -35.41 -10.41
CA LYS A 9 -39.96 -34.18 -9.63
C LYS A 9 -38.46 -33.91 -9.48
N MET A 10 -37.64 -34.95 -9.30
CA MET A 10 -36.18 -34.79 -9.22
C MET A 10 -35.54 -34.38 -10.56
N VAL A 11 -36.06 -34.87 -11.69
CA VAL A 11 -35.55 -34.49 -13.01
C VAL A 11 -35.90 -33.03 -13.36
N ASN A 12 -37.08 -32.55 -12.97
CA ASN A 12 -37.46 -31.15 -13.22
C ASN A 12 -36.69 -30.15 -12.35
N SER A 13 -36.35 -30.49 -11.09
CA SER A 13 -35.56 -29.60 -10.24
C SER A 13 -34.14 -29.40 -10.78
N ARG A 14 -33.51 -30.46 -11.32
CA ARG A 14 -32.17 -30.36 -11.92
C ARG A 14 -32.14 -29.48 -13.16
N LYS A 15 -33.18 -29.52 -14.01
CA LYS A 15 -33.27 -28.64 -15.19
C LYS A 15 -33.42 -27.17 -14.81
N GLN A 16 -34.15 -26.86 -13.73
CA GLN A 16 -34.29 -25.50 -13.24
C GLN A 16 -32.95 -24.93 -12.74
N VAL A 17 -32.20 -25.69 -11.93
CA VAL A 17 -30.91 -25.26 -11.39
C VAL A 17 -29.87 -24.98 -12.49
N ILE A 18 -29.83 -25.81 -13.52
CA ILE A 18 -28.89 -25.63 -14.65
C ILE A 18 -29.26 -24.36 -15.46
N THR A 19 -30.55 -24.13 -15.70
CA THR A 19 -31.02 -22.98 -16.47
C THR A 19 -30.74 -21.66 -15.75
N THR A 20 -30.98 -21.60 -14.43
CA THR A 20 -30.71 -20.39 -13.63
C THR A 20 -29.21 -20.09 -13.56
N SER A 21 -28.36 -21.11 -13.43
CA SER A 21 -26.90 -20.94 -13.36
C SER A 21 -26.32 -20.40 -14.68
N LEU A 22 -26.86 -20.84 -15.82
CA LEU A 22 -26.44 -20.37 -17.14
C LEU A 22 -26.82 -18.90 -17.39
N ILE A 23 -28.00 -18.48 -16.95
CA ILE A 23 -28.46 -17.08 -17.08
C ILE A 23 -27.59 -16.14 -16.26
N ILE A 24 -27.21 -16.54 -15.03
CA ILE A 24 -26.31 -15.76 -14.16
C ILE A 24 -24.93 -15.62 -14.82
N ALA A 25 -24.37 -16.71 -15.35
CA ALA A 25 -23.06 -16.69 -16.00
C ALA A 25 -23.04 -15.78 -17.25
N ILE A 26 -24.08 -15.83 -18.08
CA ILE A 26 -24.21 -14.97 -19.26
C ILE A 26 -24.37 -13.51 -18.87
N SER A 27 -25.11 -13.22 -17.79
CA SER A 27 -25.29 -11.87 -17.27
C SER A 27 -23.99 -11.28 -16.73
N ILE A 28 -23.21 -12.05 -15.97
CA ILE A 28 -21.90 -11.63 -15.45
C ILE A 28 -20.92 -11.39 -16.60
N LEU A 29 -20.90 -12.26 -17.62
CA LEU A 29 -20.04 -12.10 -18.79
C LEU A 29 -20.43 -10.84 -19.60
N SER A 30 -21.73 -10.57 -19.74
CA SER A 30 -22.23 -9.41 -20.49
C SER A 30 -21.92 -8.08 -19.78
N ILE A 31 -22.02 -8.04 -18.45
CA ILE A 31 -21.63 -6.87 -17.63
C ILE A 31 -20.10 -6.67 -17.66
N SER A 32 -19.33 -7.76 -17.69
CA SER A 32 -17.86 -7.69 -17.79
C SER A 32 -17.38 -7.20 -19.17
N LEU A 33 -18.09 -7.54 -20.25
CA LEU A 33 -17.78 -7.06 -21.60
C LEU A 33 -18.20 -5.60 -21.82
N LEU A 34 -19.32 -5.16 -21.24
CA LEU A 34 -19.81 -3.78 -21.34
C LEU A 34 -19.05 -2.78 -20.45
N THR A 35 -18.28 -3.25 -19.47
CA THR A 35 -17.40 -2.42 -18.62
C THR A 35 -15.93 -2.43 -19.07
N SER A 36 -15.62 -3.07 -20.22
CA SER A 36 -14.25 -3.19 -20.74
C SER A 36 -13.79 -2.07 -21.68
N SER A 37 -14.58 -1.00 -21.87
CA SER A 37 -14.06 0.26 -22.40
C SER A 37 -13.20 0.92 -21.31
N LYS A 38 -11.90 0.58 -21.29
CA LYS A 38 -10.89 1.43 -20.65
C LYS A 38 -10.97 2.80 -21.31
N VAL A 39 -11.76 3.70 -20.73
CA VAL A 39 -11.60 5.13 -20.96
C VAL A 39 -10.23 5.44 -20.36
N PHE A 40 -9.23 5.56 -21.23
CA PHE A 40 -7.89 5.99 -20.86
C PHE A 40 -8.01 7.31 -20.09
N ALA A 41 -7.79 7.29 -18.78
CA ALA A 41 -7.50 8.51 -18.03
C ALA A 41 -6.19 9.04 -18.61
N GLY A 42 -6.30 10.04 -19.48
CA GLY A 42 -5.21 10.54 -20.29
C GLY A 42 -4.20 11.22 -19.42
N GLY A 43 -3.00 10.66 -19.28
CA GLY A 43 -1.81 11.46 -19.01
C GLY A 43 -0.93 11.44 -20.24
N GLY A 44 -0.49 12.62 -20.67
CA GLY A 44 0.47 12.73 -21.76
C GLY A 44 1.88 12.61 -21.22
N ILE A 45 2.60 11.61 -21.69
CA ILE A 45 4.06 11.54 -21.62
C ILE A 45 4.54 11.44 -23.05
N GLY A 46 5.57 12.21 -23.40
CA GLY A 46 6.15 12.14 -24.73
C GLY A 46 7.67 12.18 -24.69
N GLY A 47 8.26 11.43 -25.62
CA GLY A 47 9.68 11.53 -25.95
C GLY A 47 9.97 12.77 -26.80
N GLY A 48 11.17 13.29 -26.67
CA GLY A 48 11.78 14.37 -27.44
C GLY A 48 13.11 13.85 -27.95
N GLY A 49 13.24 13.49 -29.22
CA GLY A 49 14.35 12.67 -29.74
C GLY A 49 15.75 12.91 -29.13
N ASN A 50 16.54 11.85 -29.02
CA ASN A 50 17.82 11.84 -28.29
C ASN A 50 18.74 13.03 -28.61
N ALA A 51 19.31 13.63 -27.56
CA ALA A 51 20.37 14.63 -27.70
C ALA A 51 21.65 13.99 -28.24
N SER A 52 21.86 13.98 -29.55
CA SER A 52 23.16 13.64 -30.13
C SER A 52 24.19 14.70 -29.69
N GLY A 53 25.10 14.34 -28.79
CA GLY A 53 26.06 15.24 -28.12
C GLY A 53 27.16 15.86 -28.98
N GLY A 54 26.89 16.16 -30.25
CA GLY A 54 27.81 16.87 -31.14
C GLY A 54 27.49 18.37 -31.25
N PRO A 55 28.49 19.28 -31.20
CA PRO A 55 28.29 20.73 -31.33
C PRO A 55 27.78 21.21 -32.70
N SER A 56 27.45 20.32 -33.63
CA SER A 56 27.08 20.63 -35.02
C SER A 56 25.62 20.33 -35.40
N GLY A 57 24.77 19.95 -34.45
CA GLY A 57 23.34 19.72 -34.72
C GLY A 57 22.60 21.02 -35.06
N GLY A 58 22.13 21.16 -36.30
CA GLY A 58 21.45 22.35 -36.83
C GLY A 58 20.36 22.90 -35.90
N GLY A 59 20.55 24.16 -35.47
CA GLY A 59 19.60 24.90 -34.63
C GLY A 59 20.24 25.64 -33.45
N GLY A 60 21.52 25.38 -33.12
CA GLY A 60 22.28 26.13 -32.11
C GLY A 60 21.90 25.84 -30.65
N TYR A 61 21.06 24.84 -30.40
CA TYR A 61 20.67 24.39 -29.06
C TYR A 61 21.79 23.56 -28.43
N SER A 62 22.29 23.99 -27.29
CA SER A 62 23.42 23.35 -26.60
C SER A 62 23.22 23.42 -25.11
N THR A 63 23.55 22.34 -24.39
CA THR A 63 23.51 22.31 -22.92
C THR A 63 24.40 23.38 -22.30
N ARG A 64 25.39 23.92 -23.03
CA ARG A 64 26.24 25.05 -22.62
C ARG A 64 25.50 26.38 -22.55
N ASN A 65 24.42 26.55 -23.30
CA ASN A 65 23.63 27.78 -23.34
C ASN A 65 22.52 27.79 -22.28
N GLY A 66 22.31 26.67 -21.57
CA GLY A 66 21.24 26.51 -20.61
C GLY A 66 20.49 25.20 -20.80
N HIS A 67 20.16 24.53 -19.71
CA HIS A 67 19.28 23.35 -19.71
C HIS A 67 18.64 23.16 -18.34
N GLY A 68 17.48 22.50 -18.31
CA GLY A 68 16.78 22.17 -17.07
C GLY A 68 15.33 21.76 -17.30
N TRP A 69 14.69 21.29 -16.24
CA TRP A 69 13.24 21.09 -16.21
C TRP A 69 12.55 22.44 -16.07
N MET A 70 11.48 22.65 -16.83
CA MET A 70 10.76 23.91 -16.91
C MET A 70 9.26 23.65 -16.91
N VAL A 71 8.48 24.50 -16.24
CA VAL A 71 7.01 24.44 -16.22
C VAL A 71 6.45 25.48 -17.17
N TYR A 72 5.58 25.02 -18.08
CA TYR A 72 4.79 25.86 -18.97
C TYR A 72 3.32 25.77 -18.55
N ASP A 73 2.62 26.92 -18.53
CA ASP A 73 1.16 26.96 -18.45
C ASP A 73 0.58 26.33 -19.73
N ILE A 74 -0.35 25.39 -19.59
CA ILE A 74 -0.97 24.70 -20.73
C ILE A 74 -1.73 25.66 -21.67
N ASN A 75 -2.19 26.81 -21.17
CA ASN A 75 -2.87 27.84 -21.96
C ASN A 75 -1.91 28.87 -22.53
N GLY A 76 -0.66 28.88 -22.06
CA GLY A 76 0.40 29.74 -22.56
C GLY A 76 1.06 29.25 -23.85
N PRO A 77 1.99 30.05 -24.41
CA PRO A 77 2.87 29.61 -25.48
C PRO A 77 3.85 28.55 -24.97
N GLY A 78 4.07 27.51 -25.78
CA GLY A 78 5.06 26.47 -25.49
C GLY A 78 6.50 26.90 -25.75
N PRO A 79 7.45 25.95 -25.65
CA PRO A 79 8.87 26.19 -25.90
C PRO A 79 9.07 26.85 -27.27
N SER A 80 9.75 27.99 -27.32
CA SER A 80 9.88 28.79 -28.56
C SER A 80 10.58 28.05 -29.70
N GLY A 81 11.40 27.06 -29.36
CA GLY A 81 12.10 26.16 -30.28
C GLY A 81 11.38 24.86 -30.63
N GLY A 82 10.17 24.63 -30.09
CA GLY A 82 9.38 23.42 -30.27
C GLY A 82 9.95 22.19 -29.56
N PHE A 83 9.64 21.00 -30.07
CA PHE A 83 10.14 19.72 -29.54
C PHE A 83 11.04 19.03 -30.56
N ARG A 84 12.13 18.41 -30.12
CA ARG A 84 13.04 17.67 -31.01
C ARG A 84 12.41 16.42 -31.62
N SER A 85 11.40 15.83 -30.98
CA SER A 85 10.63 14.69 -31.52
C SER A 85 9.75 15.05 -32.71
N GLY A 86 9.57 16.34 -33.01
CA GLY A 86 8.58 16.80 -33.98
C GLY A 86 7.17 16.96 -33.39
N SER A 87 6.97 16.68 -32.10
CA SER A 87 5.73 17.06 -31.40
C SER A 87 5.49 18.57 -31.53
N THR A 88 4.24 18.96 -31.77
CA THR A 88 3.84 20.37 -31.76
C THR A 88 3.31 20.75 -30.39
N TRP A 89 3.45 22.02 -29.99
CA TRP A 89 2.87 22.51 -28.74
C TRP A 89 1.35 22.28 -28.68
N GLY A 90 0.63 22.52 -29.78
CA GLY A 90 -0.80 22.22 -29.86
C GLY A 90 -1.14 20.76 -29.62
N GLY A 91 -0.29 19.82 -30.08
CA GLY A 91 -0.45 18.40 -29.77
C GLY A 91 -0.27 18.09 -28.29
N VAL A 92 0.76 18.65 -27.66
CA VAL A 92 1.02 18.50 -26.21
C VAL A 92 -0.10 19.11 -25.38
N GLN A 93 -0.58 20.30 -25.74
CA GLN A 93 -1.74 20.95 -25.12
C GLN A 93 -3.00 20.09 -25.24
N GLY A 94 -3.25 19.48 -26.40
CA GLY A 94 -4.40 18.60 -26.61
C GLY A 94 -4.39 17.40 -25.67
N VAL A 95 -3.23 16.74 -25.53
CA VAL A 95 -3.08 15.60 -24.63
C VAL A 95 -3.25 16.02 -23.16
N CYS A 96 -2.59 17.10 -22.73
CA CYS A 96 -2.65 17.54 -21.33
C CYS A 96 -4.00 18.19 -20.96
N ARG A 97 -4.75 18.77 -21.90
CA ARG A 97 -6.13 19.22 -21.66
C ARG A 97 -7.08 18.03 -21.52
N GLY A 98 -6.88 16.99 -22.33
CA GLY A 98 -7.58 15.71 -22.15
C GLY A 98 -7.32 15.08 -20.78
N ALA A 99 -6.17 15.39 -20.17
CA ALA A 99 -5.79 15.02 -18.82
C ALA A 99 -6.35 15.91 -17.70
N ASN A 100 -7.03 17.01 -18.04
CA ASN A 100 -7.35 18.10 -17.12
C ASN A 100 -6.14 18.63 -16.30
N ALA A 101 -4.97 18.68 -16.95
CA ALA A 101 -3.74 19.23 -16.37
C ALA A 101 -3.68 20.75 -16.55
N GLY A 102 -3.26 21.47 -15.50
CA GLY A 102 -3.01 22.91 -15.58
C GLY A 102 -1.66 23.28 -16.22
N ASN A 103 -0.69 22.36 -16.21
CA ASN A 103 0.70 22.66 -16.56
C ASN A 103 1.35 21.52 -17.36
N VAL A 104 2.45 21.83 -18.05
CA VAL A 104 3.32 20.85 -18.72
C VAL A 104 4.75 21.04 -18.24
N MET A 105 5.36 19.97 -17.72
CA MET A 105 6.79 19.96 -17.42
C MET A 105 7.57 19.50 -18.66
N ILE A 106 8.62 20.23 -19.03
CA ILE A 106 9.44 19.96 -20.21
C ILE A 106 10.92 20.03 -19.82
N PHE A 107 11.71 19.05 -20.25
CA PHE A 107 13.17 19.15 -20.21
C PHE A 107 13.65 19.96 -21.41
N GLY A 108 14.01 21.22 -21.16
CA GLY A 108 14.40 22.20 -22.17
C GLY A 108 15.91 22.37 -22.29
N ILE A 109 16.41 22.54 -23.51
CA ILE A 109 17.77 23.01 -23.80
C ILE A 109 17.68 24.33 -24.56
N ALA A 110 18.50 25.30 -24.18
CA ALA A 110 18.54 26.64 -24.79
C ALA A 110 19.50 26.71 -25.98
N ASN A 111 19.23 27.63 -26.91
CA ASN A 111 20.23 28.10 -27.87
C ASN A 111 20.89 29.40 -27.41
N GLY A 112 21.89 29.90 -28.15
CA GLY A 112 22.61 31.13 -27.80
C GLY A 112 21.75 32.41 -27.78
N ALA A 113 20.51 32.35 -28.30
CA ALA A 113 19.56 33.46 -28.28
C ALA A 113 18.51 33.33 -27.15
N GLY A 114 18.60 32.29 -26.30
CA GLY A 114 17.66 32.06 -25.19
C GLY A 114 16.37 31.33 -25.56
N SER A 115 16.21 30.90 -26.82
CA SER A 115 15.09 30.04 -27.25
C SER A 115 15.24 28.64 -26.68
N ILE A 116 14.17 28.05 -26.16
CA ILE A 116 14.16 26.70 -25.58
C ILE A 116 13.53 25.68 -26.53
N ARG A 117 14.14 24.50 -26.65
CA ARG A 117 13.57 23.32 -27.34
C ARG A 117 13.52 22.13 -26.39
N GLY A 118 12.47 21.31 -26.47
CA GLY A 118 12.30 20.11 -25.64
C GLY A 118 13.10 18.89 -26.12
N TYR A 119 13.75 18.17 -25.20
CA TYR A 119 14.62 16.99 -25.44
C TYR A 119 14.36 15.88 -24.40
N ASN A 120 14.74 14.64 -24.74
CA ASN A 120 14.77 13.51 -23.81
C ASN A 120 15.77 13.80 -22.68
N TYR A 121 15.35 13.48 -21.46
CA TYR A 121 16.20 13.55 -20.28
C TYR A 121 17.06 12.28 -20.16
N VAL A 122 18.23 12.27 -20.80
CA VAL A 122 19.13 11.08 -20.93
C VAL A 122 20.31 11.12 -19.94
N GLN A 123 20.47 12.18 -19.16
CA GLN A 123 21.57 12.26 -18.18
C GLN A 123 21.15 13.16 -17.03
N ASP A 124 21.44 12.71 -15.80
CA ASP A 124 21.33 13.55 -14.61
C ASP A 124 22.42 14.61 -14.65
N TYR A 125 22.11 15.73 -15.30
CA TYR A 125 22.86 16.96 -15.13
C TYR A 125 22.54 17.50 -13.74
N SER A 126 23.32 17.09 -12.74
CA SER A 126 23.11 17.45 -11.33
C SER A 126 23.14 18.97 -11.07
N THR A 127 23.65 19.76 -12.02
CA THR A 127 23.60 21.22 -12.00
C THR A 127 22.99 21.73 -13.30
N GLY A 128 21.66 21.87 -13.33
CA GLY A 128 21.02 22.68 -14.38
C GLY A 128 21.67 24.07 -14.40
N LEU A 129 21.99 24.59 -15.58
CA LEU A 129 22.64 25.91 -15.69
C LEU A 129 21.71 27.06 -15.30
N TYR A 130 20.39 26.82 -15.29
CA TYR A 130 19.42 27.78 -14.77
C TYR A 130 19.09 27.47 -13.31
N PRO A 131 19.21 28.46 -12.40
CA PRO A 131 18.72 28.32 -11.04
C PRO A 131 17.20 28.07 -11.02
N ALA A 132 16.73 27.25 -10.07
CA ALA A 132 15.30 27.06 -9.85
C ALA A 132 14.61 28.41 -9.54
N GLY A 133 13.40 28.61 -10.07
CA GLY A 133 12.64 29.86 -9.99
C GLY A 133 12.99 30.89 -11.08
N THR A 134 14.02 30.63 -11.90
CA THR A 134 14.38 31.55 -13.01
C THR A 134 13.34 31.49 -14.12
N SER A 135 12.87 32.66 -14.56
CA SER A 135 12.04 32.79 -15.75
C SER A 135 12.90 32.65 -17.00
N VAL A 136 12.52 31.76 -17.91
CA VAL A 136 13.26 31.39 -19.12
C VAL A 136 12.34 31.41 -20.35
N ASP A 137 12.92 31.18 -21.52
CA ASP A 137 12.18 31.17 -22.80
C ASP A 137 11.39 32.45 -23.04
N PHE A 138 11.99 33.61 -22.79
CA PHE A 138 11.35 34.93 -22.89
C PHE A 138 10.12 35.11 -21.97
N GLY A 139 10.14 34.50 -20.78
CA GLY A 139 9.07 34.62 -19.81
C GLY A 139 7.98 33.55 -19.90
N ARG A 140 8.15 32.56 -20.77
CA ARG A 140 7.12 31.53 -21.05
C ARG A 140 7.14 30.37 -20.07
N ALA A 141 8.24 30.18 -19.35
CA ALA A 141 8.39 29.09 -18.41
C ALA A 141 9.24 29.45 -17.19
N THR A 142 9.07 28.67 -16.12
CA THR A 142 9.85 28.78 -14.89
C THR A 142 10.66 27.50 -14.68
N VAL A 143 11.95 27.65 -14.41
CA VAL A 143 12.87 26.53 -14.19
C VAL A 143 12.64 25.91 -12.82
N VAL A 144 12.70 24.59 -12.75
CA VAL A 144 12.48 23.81 -11.53
C VAL A 144 13.53 22.72 -11.31
N PRO A 145 13.76 22.30 -10.05
CA PRO A 145 14.74 21.25 -9.76
C PRO A 145 14.39 19.93 -10.43
N SER A 146 15.41 19.17 -10.87
CA SER A 146 15.22 17.82 -11.41
C SER A 146 14.56 16.87 -10.41
N SER A 147 14.83 17.04 -9.12
CA SER A 147 14.17 16.30 -8.04
C SER A 147 12.66 16.56 -8.00
N TRP A 148 12.22 17.80 -8.22
CA TRP A 148 10.79 18.12 -8.24
C TRP A 148 10.10 17.54 -9.48
N ALA A 149 10.76 17.61 -10.65
CA ALA A 149 10.26 16.95 -11.86
C ALA A 149 10.19 15.43 -11.70
N ARG A 150 11.16 14.80 -11.03
CA ARG A 150 11.14 13.37 -10.69
C ARG A 150 9.95 13.02 -9.79
N THR A 151 9.74 13.77 -8.71
CA THR A 151 8.59 13.58 -7.81
C THR A 151 7.27 13.76 -8.53
N ALA A 152 7.16 14.75 -9.43
CA ALA A 152 5.96 14.96 -10.23
C ALA A 152 5.70 13.79 -11.20
N PHE A 153 6.74 13.26 -11.84
CA PHE A 153 6.62 12.09 -12.73
C PHE A 153 6.23 10.82 -11.95
N ASP A 154 6.81 10.59 -10.76
CA ASP A 154 6.52 9.41 -9.93
C ASP A 154 5.09 9.38 -9.38
N ARG A 155 4.39 10.53 -9.37
CA ARG A 155 2.99 10.62 -9.00
C ARG A 155 2.02 10.24 -10.13
N LEU A 156 2.46 10.29 -11.39
CA LEU A 156 1.62 10.04 -12.56
C LEU A 156 0.86 8.69 -12.50
N PRO A 157 1.45 7.56 -12.07
CA PRO A 157 0.71 6.30 -11.92
C PRO A 157 -0.46 6.39 -10.93
N SER A 158 -0.30 7.15 -9.85
CA SER A 158 -1.38 7.39 -8.86
C SER A 158 -2.47 8.32 -9.40
N GLU A 159 -2.15 9.11 -10.43
CA GLU A 159 -3.08 9.99 -11.14
C GLU A 159 -3.72 9.30 -12.36
N GLY A 160 -3.51 7.98 -12.52
CA GLY A 160 -4.12 7.17 -13.58
C GLY A 160 -3.36 7.18 -14.91
N VAL A 161 -2.14 7.74 -14.94
CA VAL A 161 -1.31 7.84 -16.14
C VAL A 161 -0.39 6.63 -16.25
N ASP A 162 -0.44 5.93 -17.38
CA ASP A 162 0.46 4.82 -17.67
C ASP A 162 1.88 5.34 -17.98
N THR A 163 2.82 5.02 -17.10
CA THR A 163 4.24 5.36 -17.26
C THR A 163 5.06 4.21 -17.84
N SER A 164 4.43 3.07 -18.18
CA SER A 164 5.13 1.91 -18.72
C SER A 164 5.83 2.26 -20.04
N GLY A 165 7.10 1.88 -20.16
CA GLY A 165 7.94 2.22 -21.31
C GLY A 165 8.58 3.62 -21.27
N TYR A 166 8.29 4.43 -20.25
CA TYR A 166 8.93 5.73 -20.02
C TYR A 166 9.93 5.67 -18.87
N ILE A 167 11.19 5.97 -19.16
CA ILE A 167 12.29 6.00 -18.21
C ILE A 167 12.67 7.46 -17.97
N PHE A 168 12.51 7.93 -16.73
CA PHE A 168 12.90 9.28 -16.34
C PHE A 168 14.40 9.30 -15.99
N GLY A 169 15.20 9.99 -16.80
CA GLY A 169 16.63 10.18 -16.52
C GLY A 169 17.51 8.96 -16.86
N GLY A 170 18.82 9.12 -16.65
CA GLY A 170 19.82 8.08 -16.94
C GLY A 170 20.05 7.82 -18.44
N SER A 171 21.05 6.99 -18.76
CA SER A 171 21.53 6.77 -20.15
C SER A 171 20.46 6.26 -21.13
N ASN A 172 19.33 5.78 -20.62
CA ASN A 172 18.19 5.28 -21.38
C ASN A 172 16.93 6.14 -21.20
N GLY A 173 17.05 7.30 -20.56
CA GLY A 173 15.92 8.17 -20.28
C GLY A 173 15.28 8.70 -21.56
N ASN A 174 13.97 8.52 -21.69
CA ASN A 174 13.21 8.82 -22.91
C ASN A 174 12.02 9.74 -22.67
N VAL A 175 11.96 10.39 -21.50
CA VAL A 175 10.95 11.39 -21.15
C VAL A 175 11.46 12.77 -21.55
N ALA A 176 10.69 13.51 -22.35
CA ALA A 176 10.97 14.91 -22.66
C ALA A 176 9.95 15.88 -22.08
N TRP A 177 8.70 15.44 -21.95
CA TRP A 177 7.64 16.21 -21.31
C TRP A 177 6.59 15.30 -20.69
N PHE A 178 5.89 15.83 -19.70
CA PHE A 178 4.71 15.20 -19.11
C PHE A 178 3.74 16.24 -18.54
N CYS A 179 2.46 15.90 -18.47
CA CYS A 179 1.43 16.75 -17.90
C CYS A 179 1.54 16.80 -16.36
N THR A 180 1.28 17.96 -15.74
CA THR A 180 1.27 18.09 -14.27
C THR A 180 0.16 19.02 -13.81
N GLY A 181 -0.18 18.96 -12.52
CA GLY A 181 -1.34 19.66 -11.98
C GLY A 181 -2.65 19.10 -12.56
N ILE A 182 -2.73 17.78 -12.74
CA ILE A 182 -3.95 17.07 -13.10
C ILE A 182 -4.94 17.28 -11.95
N ASN A 183 -5.95 18.11 -12.19
CA ASN A 183 -7.02 18.31 -11.22
C ASN A 183 -8.17 17.37 -11.61
N PRO A 184 -8.54 16.36 -10.82
CA PRO A 184 -9.75 15.61 -11.11
C PRO A 184 -10.97 16.54 -10.88
N ALA A 185 -11.49 17.11 -11.97
CA ALA A 185 -12.61 18.07 -12.09
C ALA A 185 -12.30 19.56 -11.76
N ARG A 186 -12.53 20.45 -12.74
CA ARG A 186 -12.59 21.91 -12.55
C ARG A 186 -14.00 22.42 -12.85
N HIS A 187 -14.61 23.10 -11.89
CA HIS A 187 -15.72 24.05 -12.09
C HIS A 187 -15.14 25.44 -12.43
N ASP A 188 -15.79 26.14 -13.34
CA ASP A 188 -15.38 27.41 -13.97
C ASP A 188 -15.63 28.63 -13.05
N PRO A 189 -14.69 29.58 -12.85
CA PRO A 189 -14.86 30.73 -11.96
C PRO A 189 -15.34 31.95 -12.75
N THR A 190 -16.66 32.08 -12.92
CA THR A 190 -17.28 33.40 -12.99
C THR A 190 -17.82 33.68 -11.60
N GLY A 191 -17.24 34.66 -10.90
CA GLY A 191 -17.61 35.01 -9.53
C GLY A 191 -19.04 35.53 -9.47
N SER A 192 -19.99 34.63 -9.27
CA SER A 192 -21.35 34.92 -8.83
C SER A 192 -21.40 34.76 -7.32
N ALA A 193 -21.63 35.86 -6.60
CA ALA A 193 -21.98 35.77 -5.19
C ALA A 193 -23.41 35.22 -5.11
N VAL A 194 -23.54 33.93 -4.82
CA VAL A 194 -24.85 33.30 -4.64
C VAL A 194 -25.28 33.51 -3.19
N VAL A 195 -26.38 34.23 -3.00
CA VAL A 195 -27.00 34.43 -1.68
C VAL A 195 -28.07 33.36 -1.52
N SER A 196 -27.90 32.47 -0.54
CA SER A 196 -28.87 31.43 -0.18
C SER A 196 -29.33 31.65 1.26
N CYS A 197 -30.62 31.43 1.50
CA CYS A 197 -31.27 31.53 2.81
C CYS A 197 -30.59 30.70 3.91
N ASP A 198 -29.99 29.57 3.54
CA ASP A 198 -29.32 28.66 4.47
C ASP A 198 -27.78 28.65 4.31
N GLY A 199 -27.27 29.23 3.21
CA GLY A 199 -25.85 29.13 2.83
C GLY A 199 -24.96 30.32 3.20
N GLY A 200 -25.53 31.46 3.61
CA GLY A 200 -24.75 32.68 3.83
C GLY A 200 -24.32 33.39 2.54
N PHE A 201 -23.55 34.48 2.66
CA PHE A 201 -22.85 35.11 1.53
C PHE A 201 -21.62 34.28 1.20
N GLN A 202 -21.58 33.71 0.00
CA GLN A 202 -20.47 32.89 -0.46
C GLN A 202 -19.76 33.56 -1.64
N GLY A 203 -18.43 33.52 -1.63
CA GLY A 203 -17.60 34.06 -2.70
C GLY A 203 -16.19 33.51 -2.66
N TRP A 204 -15.42 33.83 -3.70
CA TRP A 204 -14.02 33.44 -3.84
C TRP A 204 -13.14 34.68 -3.93
N ALA A 205 -12.07 34.71 -3.14
CA ALA A 205 -10.97 35.65 -3.34
C ALA A 205 -9.90 34.93 -4.16
N LEU A 206 -9.61 35.43 -5.36
CA LEU A 206 -8.48 35.01 -6.18
C LEU A 206 -7.42 36.10 -6.13
N ASP A 207 -6.27 35.78 -5.55
CA ASP A 207 -5.06 36.61 -5.67
C ASP A 207 -3.95 35.68 -6.17
N ALA A 208 -3.84 35.60 -7.49
CA ALA A 208 -3.01 34.62 -8.19
C ALA A 208 -1.52 34.69 -7.84
N ASP A 209 -1.07 35.75 -7.14
CA ASP A 209 0.33 36.09 -7.02
C ASP A 209 0.82 36.16 -5.56
N ASN A 210 -0.02 35.95 -4.53
CA ASN A 210 0.35 36.26 -3.15
C ASN A 210 -0.12 35.24 -2.08
N LEU A 211 0.82 34.47 -1.53
CA LEU A 211 0.56 33.53 -0.42
C LEU A 211 0.37 34.20 0.96
N PHE A 212 0.57 35.52 1.07
CA PHE A 212 0.63 36.22 2.38
C PHE A 212 -0.23 37.48 2.52
N ALA A 213 -0.92 37.95 1.47
CA ALA A 213 -1.80 39.11 1.61
C ALA A 213 -3.09 38.72 2.33
N GLN A 214 -3.50 39.52 3.32
CA GLN A 214 -4.80 39.37 3.97
C GLN A 214 -5.80 40.27 3.23
N LEU A 215 -6.74 39.66 2.52
CA LEU A 215 -7.87 40.39 1.95
C LEU A 215 -8.91 40.64 3.05
N GLY A 216 -9.20 41.91 3.33
CA GLY A 216 -10.28 42.28 4.23
C GLY A 216 -11.59 42.41 3.46
N ILE A 217 -12.57 41.57 3.78
CA ILE A 217 -13.92 41.64 3.19
C ILE A 217 -14.88 42.21 4.22
N ALA A 218 -15.58 43.29 3.86
CA ALA A 218 -16.64 43.90 4.65
C ALA A 218 -17.98 43.78 3.90
N ILE A 219 -18.98 43.19 4.55
CA ILE A 219 -20.35 43.09 4.04
C ILE A 219 -21.22 44.07 4.82
N VAL A 220 -21.91 44.96 4.10
CA VAL A 220 -22.85 45.90 4.70
C VAL A 220 -24.24 45.62 4.18
N ILE A 221 -25.18 45.40 5.09
CA ILE A 221 -26.59 45.11 4.82
C ILE A 221 -27.42 46.22 5.46
N LYS A 222 -28.40 46.75 4.72
CA LYS A 222 -29.31 47.80 5.20
C LYS A 222 -30.72 47.58 4.70
N LYS A 223 -31.71 48.24 5.30
CA LYS A 223 -33.06 48.28 4.73
C LYS A 223 -33.10 49.26 3.53
N PRO A 224 -33.90 49.01 2.49
CA PRO A 224 -33.98 49.88 1.31
C PRO A 224 -34.36 51.34 1.63
N SER A 225 -35.05 51.57 2.76
CA SER A 225 -35.47 52.90 3.21
C SER A 225 -34.36 53.71 3.91
N GLU A 226 -33.21 53.12 4.21
CA GLU A 226 -32.11 53.80 4.92
C GLU A 226 -31.13 54.44 3.94
N THR A 227 -30.70 55.68 4.19
CA THR A 227 -29.73 56.40 3.35
C THR A 227 -28.29 55.99 3.67
N TRP A 228 -27.44 55.90 2.65
CA TRP A 228 -26.00 55.65 2.82
C TRP A 228 -25.35 56.87 3.48
N SER A 229 -25.02 56.83 4.78
CA SER A 229 -24.19 57.86 5.40
C SER A 229 -22.72 57.43 5.41
N SER A 230 -21.84 58.29 4.89
CA SER A 230 -20.40 58.03 4.74
C SER A 230 -19.62 58.03 6.06
N SER A 231 -20.26 58.36 7.17
CA SER A 231 -19.64 58.53 8.50
C SER A 231 -19.36 57.23 9.27
N ASN A 232 -19.83 56.07 8.80
CA ASN A 232 -19.74 54.80 9.56
C ASN A 232 -18.65 53.82 9.09
N TYR A 233 -17.77 54.20 8.16
CA TYR A 233 -16.74 53.31 7.62
C TYR A 233 -15.34 53.64 8.14
N SER A 234 -15.08 53.33 9.41
CA SER A 234 -13.70 53.20 9.89
C SER A 234 -13.61 52.18 11.01
N THR A 235 -13.27 50.94 10.65
CA THR A 235 -12.71 49.98 11.59
C THR A 235 -11.45 49.39 10.98
N ARG A 236 -10.30 49.79 11.51
CA ARG A 236 -8.99 49.20 11.22
C ARG A 236 -8.69 48.17 12.30
N THR A 237 -8.84 46.90 12.00
CA THR A 237 -8.49 45.80 12.91
C THR A 237 -7.23 45.10 12.40
N THR A 238 -6.17 45.15 13.19
CA THR A 238 -4.98 44.28 13.06
C THR A 238 -4.97 43.35 14.27
N GLY A 239 -5.32 42.07 14.07
CA GLY A 239 -5.11 41.01 15.08
C GLY A 239 -6.27 40.03 15.26
N ASN A 240 -5.94 38.73 15.29
CA ASN A 240 -6.81 37.60 15.62
C ASN A 240 -7.28 37.66 17.08
N GLN A 241 -8.34 38.41 17.39
CA GLN A 241 -9.11 38.23 18.63
C GLN A 241 -10.62 38.36 18.32
N PRO A 242 -11.48 37.46 18.87
CA PRO A 242 -12.93 37.59 18.73
C PRO A 242 -13.44 38.78 19.55
N ILE A 243 -14.22 39.66 18.91
CA ILE A 243 -14.83 40.83 19.55
C ILE A 243 -16.12 40.41 20.27
N PRO A 244 -16.33 40.74 21.56
CA PRO A 244 -17.61 40.55 22.23
C PRO A 244 -18.64 41.58 21.75
N ASN A 245 -19.85 41.10 21.42
CA ASN A 245 -21.04 41.85 21.00
C ASN A 245 -21.17 43.28 21.59
N PRO A 246 -21.04 44.35 20.78
CA PRO A 246 -21.66 45.63 21.05
C PRO A 246 -23.00 45.77 20.29
N PRO A 247 -23.98 46.52 20.84
CA PRO A 247 -25.24 46.78 20.16
C PRO A 247 -25.03 47.90 19.12
N PHE A 248 -25.11 47.57 17.83
CA PHE A 248 -25.22 48.55 16.76
C PHE A 248 -26.48 48.26 15.94
N ASP A 249 -27.42 49.22 15.93
CA ASP A 249 -28.65 49.14 15.15
C ASP A 249 -28.43 49.42 13.64
N THR A 250 -27.22 49.79 13.22
CA THR A 250 -26.81 49.82 11.80
C THR A 250 -25.28 49.69 11.69
N GLY A 251 -24.78 48.75 10.88
CA GLY A 251 -23.40 48.79 10.36
C GLY A 251 -22.56 47.52 10.47
N ALA A 252 -21.98 47.12 9.32
CA ALA A 252 -20.88 46.18 9.07
C ALA A 252 -20.91 44.82 9.79
N LEU A 253 -21.15 43.75 9.02
CA LEU A 253 -21.41 42.41 9.57
C LEU A 253 -20.20 41.61 10.01
N ALA A 254 -18.99 41.94 9.55
CA ALA A 254 -17.70 41.46 10.07
C ALA A 254 -16.59 41.83 9.07
N ALA A 255 -15.36 41.94 9.56
CA ALA A 255 -14.17 41.96 8.73
C ALA A 255 -13.47 40.59 8.86
N PHE A 256 -13.38 39.84 7.75
CA PHE A 256 -12.65 38.58 7.70
C PHE A 256 -11.35 38.76 6.93
N GLY A 257 -10.24 38.27 7.48
CA GLY A 257 -8.98 38.13 6.75
C GLY A 257 -8.97 36.81 6.01
N VAL A 258 -9.07 36.85 4.68
CA VAL A 258 -8.92 35.65 3.84
C VAL A 258 -7.50 35.66 3.27
N GLY A 259 -6.73 34.61 3.53
CA GLY A 259 -5.36 34.44 3.02
C GLY A 259 -5.31 33.35 1.95
N GLY A 260 -4.76 33.68 0.78
CA GLY A 260 -4.65 32.80 -0.39
C GLY A 260 -5.97 32.54 -1.12
N ASP A 261 -5.93 31.68 -2.15
CA ASP A 261 -7.07 31.32 -3.00
C ASP A 261 -8.09 30.44 -2.26
N ARG A 262 -8.86 31.04 -1.35
CA ARG A 262 -9.88 30.36 -0.55
C ARG A 262 -11.24 30.99 -0.75
N GLY A 263 -12.27 30.14 -0.77
CA GLY A 263 -13.64 30.57 -0.64
C GLY A 263 -13.92 31.11 0.76
N PHE A 264 -14.84 32.05 0.87
CA PHE A 264 -15.41 32.49 2.13
C PHE A 264 -16.91 32.18 2.15
N SER A 265 -17.43 31.89 3.34
CA SER A 265 -18.86 31.76 3.61
C SER A 265 -19.18 32.53 4.88
N VAL A 266 -20.04 33.53 4.78
CA VAL A 266 -20.48 34.35 5.93
C VAL A 266 -21.96 34.05 6.18
N PRO A 267 -22.31 33.33 7.26
CA PRO A 267 -23.71 33.05 7.57
C PRO A 267 -24.47 34.37 7.80
N ILE A 268 -25.68 34.46 7.26
CA ILE A 268 -26.58 35.61 7.49
C ILE A 268 -27.16 35.45 8.90
N PRO A 269 -26.99 36.41 9.82
CA PRO A 269 -27.60 36.34 11.13
C PRO A 269 -29.11 36.27 11.07
N ASP A 270 -29.71 35.56 12.02
CA ASP A 270 -31.14 35.24 12.02
C ASP A 270 -32.04 36.49 12.01
N GLN A 271 -31.56 37.63 12.54
CA GLN A 271 -32.27 38.90 12.51
C GLN A 271 -32.57 39.44 11.10
N PHE A 272 -31.86 38.95 10.08
CA PHE A 272 -32.11 39.31 8.67
C PHE A 272 -32.99 38.27 7.95
N LYS A 273 -33.33 37.14 8.56
CA LYS A 273 -34.18 36.09 7.96
C LYS A 273 -35.67 36.34 8.24
N ASP A 274 -36.08 37.61 8.28
CA ASP A 274 -37.41 38.05 8.74
C ASP A 274 -38.43 38.23 7.61
N GLY A 275 -38.11 37.84 6.38
CA GLY A 275 -38.97 38.08 5.21
C GLY A 275 -38.84 39.47 4.60
N SER A 276 -38.13 40.40 5.24
CA SER A 276 -37.92 41.75 4.72
C SER A 276 -36.91 41.75 3.57
N SER A 277 -36.98 42.78 2.71
CA SER A 277 -35.99 43.01 1.65
C SER A 277 -34.86 43.91 2.18
N TYR A 278 -33.62 43.57 1.84
CA TYR A 278 -32.43 44.31 2.25
C TYR A 278 -31.51 44.58 1.05
N ASP A 279 -30.88 45.75 1.07
CA ASP A 279 -29.79 46.08 0.17
C ASP A 279 -28.47 45.66 0.81
N TRP A 280 -27.55 45.13 0.00
CA TRP A 280 -26.22 44.75 0.46
C TRP A 280 -25.12 45.23 -0.48
N ILE A 281 -23.97 45.54 0.11
CA ILE A 281 -22.72 45.86 -0.60
C ILE A 281 -21.59 45.03 0.01
N VAL A 282 -20.80 44.40 -0.85
CA VAL A 282 -19.54 43.73 -0.47
C VAL A 282 -18.37 44.61 -0.90
N ILE A 283 -17.60 45.07 0.09
CA ILE A 283 -16.41 45.89 -0.11
C ILE A 283 -15.19 45.04 0.22
N ALA A 284 -14.22 44.97 -0.68
CA ALA A 284 -12.92 44.40 -0.37
C ALA A 284 -11.87 45.50 -0.30
N ALA A 285 -11.05 45.45 0.74
CA ALA A 285 -9.88 46.30 0.89
C ALA A 285 -8.64 45.42 1.02
N ASN A 286 -7.64 45.66 0.18
CA ASN A 286 -6.32 45.07 0.36
C ASN A 286 -5.62 45.79 1.52
N ALA A 287 -5.37 45.11 2.64
CA ALA A 287 -4.90 45.74 3.87
C ALA A 287 -3.37 45.93 3.93
N THR A 288 -2.61 45.30 3.04
CA THR A 288 -1.14 45.34 3.06
C THR A 288 -0.59 45.84 1.72
N GLY A 289 -0.20 47.10 1.66
CA GLY A 289 0.51 47.65 0.51
C GLY A 289 1.89 47.01 0.37
N THR A 290 2.06 46.07 -0.55
CA THR A 290 3.36 45.66 -1.07
C THR A 290 3.82 46.59 -2.20
N PRO A 291 5.13 46.83 -2.39
CA PRO A 291 5.63 47.72 -3.44
C PRO A 291 5.17 47.24 -4.82
N GLY A 292 4.26 47.98 -5.45
CA GLY A 292 3.71 47.68 -6.78
C GLY A 292 2.18 47.69 -6.89
N ASN A 293 1.44 47.66 -5.77
CA ASN A 293 -0.02 47.71 -5.79
C ASN A 293 -0.54 48.80 -4.82
N PRO A 294 -1.12 49.91 -5.30
CA PRO A 294 -1.68 50.93 -4.42
C PRO A 294 -2.87 50.35 -3.63
N LEU A 295 -3.07 50.81 -2.39
CA LEU A 295 -4.23 50.47 -1.57
C LEU A 295 -5.52 50.82 -2.34
N GLY A 296 -6.13 49.82 -2.97
CA GLY A 296 -7.39 49.96 -3.69
C GLY A 296 -8.54 49.41 -2.85
N ILE A 297 -9.55 50.24 -2.59
CA ILE A 297 -10.86 49.78 -2.13
C ILE A 297 -11.68 49.54 -3.40
N SER A 298 -12.14 48.31 -3.63
CA SER A 298 -13.05 48.01 -4.73
C SER A 298 -14.35 47.41 -4.20
N THR A 299 -15.46 47.83 -4.80
CA THR A 299 -16.76 47.21 -4.58
C THR A 299 -16.84 45.96 -5.45
N ILE A 300 -16.92 44.79 -4.82
CA ILE A 300 -16.91 43.50 -5.55
C ILE A 300 -18.33 43.09 -5.98
N GLY A 301 -19.36 43.58 -5.29
CA GLY A 301 -20.76 43.35 -5.68
C GLY A 301 -21.75 44.20 -4.88
N GLN A 302 -22.89 44.51 -5.51
CA GLN A 302 -24.04 45.17 -4.88
C GLN A 302 -25.34 44.51 -5.37
N GLY A 303 -26.32 44.35 -4.48
CA GLY A 303 -27.62 43.76 -4.83
C GLY A 303 -28.68 43.99 -3.75
N SER A 304 -29.93 43.64 -4.09
CA SER A 304 -31.06 43.65 -3.16
C SER A 304 -31.71 42.27 -3.13
N ALA A 305 -32.03 41.75 -1.95
CA ALA A 305 -32.66 40.43 -1.80
C ALA A 305 -33.71 40.44 -0.67
N SER A 306 -34.83 39.73 -0.89
CA SER A 306 -35.83 39.43 0.14
C SER A 306 -35.71 37.99 0.61
N TRP A 307 -35.59 37.77 1.92
CA TRP A 307 -35.34 36.44 2.49
C TRP A 307 -36.57 35.86 3.18
N ASN A 308 -37.40 35.09 2.44
CA ASN A 308 -38.55 34.37 3.00
C ASN A 308 -38.21 32.88 3.17
N CYS A 309 -37.99 32.44 4.42
CA CYS A 309 -37.72 31.05 4.75
C CYS A 309 -38.93 30.45 5.48
N SER A 310 -39.61 29.48 4.86
CA SER A 310 -40.61 28.64 5.56
C SER A 310 -40.02 27.24 5.73
N PRO A 311 -40.10 26.61 6.91
CA PRO A 311 -39.47 25.32 7.17
C PRO A 311 -40.11 24.20 6.33
N PRO A 312 -39.34 23.31 5.67
CA PRO A 312 -39.89 22.25 4.83
C PRO A 312 -40.40 21.06 5.67
N PRO A 313 -41.37 20.28 5.15
CA PRO A 313 -41.94 19.13 5.85
C PRO A 313 -40.98 17.92 5.85
N VAL A 314 -40.86 17.26 7.00
CA VAL A 314 -39.92 16.15 7.25
C VAL A 314 -40.61 14.80 7.01
N GLY A 315 -40.12 14.00 6.05
CA GLY A 315 -40.60 12.63 5.84
C GLY A 315 -39.89 11.91 4.69
N GLY A 316 -38.88 11.11 5.02
CA GLY A 316 -38.24 10.17 4.10
C GLY A 316 -37.19 9.32 4.79
N ASP A 317 -37.36 8.01 4.79
CA ASP A 317 -36.45 7.05 5.44
C ASP A 317 -35.10 7.00 4.70
N ILE A 318 -34.01 7.01 5.47
CA ILE A 318 -32.64 6.82 4.98
C ILE A 318 -32.23 5.39 5.32
N SER A 319 -31.87 4.59 4.32
CA SER A 319 -31.24 3.29 4.52
C SER A 319 -29.74 3.38 4.26
N VAL A 320 -28.94 2.84 5.18
CA VAL A 320 -27.48 2.77 5.07
C VAL A 320 -27.08 1.31 4.89
N SER A 321 -26.38 1.01 3.81
CA SER A 321 -25.74 -0.28 3.58
C SER A 321 -24.22 -0.10 3.65
N VAL A 322 -23.53 -0.98 4.37
CA VAL A 322 -22.07 -0.95 4.49
C VAL A 322 -21.49 -2.22 3.88
N ASP A 323 -20.52 -2.07 2.97
CA ASP A 323 -19.72 -3.16 2.43
C ASP A 323 -18.33 -3.13 3.09
N CYS A 324 -18.04 -4.17 3.86
CA CYS A 324 -16.80 -4.36 4.63
C CYS A 324 -15.91 -5.47 4.06
N THR A 325 -16.08 -5.84 2.79
CA THR A 325 -15.31 -6.92 2.16
C THR A 325 -13.81 -6.63 2.02
N ASN A 326 -13.35 -5.39 2.20
CA ASN A 326 -11.94 -5.00 2.20
C ASN A 326 -11.49 -4.45 3.56
N LEU A 327 -10.49 -5.08 4.18
CA LEU A 327 -9.93 -4.69 5.50
C LEU A 327 -9.34 -3.28 5.55
N ASN A 328 -9.08 -2.66 4.40
CA ASN A 328 -8.50 -1.31 4.29
C ASN A 328 -9.52 -0.25 3.82
N THR A 329 -10.75 -0.66 3.44
CA THR A 329 -11.73 0.27 2.86
C THR A 329 -13.14 -0.19 3.20
N ALA A 330 -13.82 0.52 4.11
CA ALA A 330 -15.26 0.39 4.28
C ALA A 330 -15.97 1.28 3.24
N VAL A 331 -16.86 0.69 2.43
CA VAL A 331 -17.67 1.44 1.47
C VAL A 331 -19.07 1.61 2.05
N PHE A 332 -19.48 2.87 2.24
CA PHE A 332 -20.81 3.22 2.72
C PHE A 332 -21.71 3.55 1.53
N THR A 333 -22.80 2.81 1.36
CA THR A 333 -23.83 3.12 0.36
C THR A 333 -25.05 3.67 1.08
N PHE A 334 -25.30 4.96 0.88
CA PHE A 334 -26.52 5.62 1.35
C PHE A 334 -27.59 5.49 0.25
N THR A 335 -28.70 4.83 0.56
CA THR A 335 -29.85 4.76 -0.35
C THR A 335 -31.00 5.50 0.30
N LYS A 336 -31.41 6.61 -0.32
CA LYS A 336 -32.57 7.40 0.08
C LYS A 336 -33.57 7.49 -1.07
N SER A 337 -34.88 7.49 -0.75
CA SER A 337 -35.89 8.07 -1.63
C SER A 337 -36.19 9.51 -1.18
N GLY A 338 -35.84 10.51 -2.02
CA GLY A 338 -36.15 11.93 -1.80
C GLY A 338 -34.95 12.85 -1.51
N THR A 339 -35.21 14.17 -1.50
CA THR A 339 -34.22 15.26 -1.37
C THR A 339 -33.77 15.48 0.08
N ILE A 340 -32.52 15.90 0.32
CA ILE A 340 -32.02 16.36 1.64
C ILE A 340 -31.34 17.72 1.44
N ALA A 341 -31.57 18.66 2.36
CA ALA A 341 -30.69 19.82 2.55
C ALA A 341 -29.74 19.53 3.73
N ASP A 342 -28.45 19.82 3.54
CA ASP A 342 -27.32 19.82 4.48
C ASP A 342 -27.49 19.06 5.80
N GLN A 343 -26.98 17.81 5.84
CA GLN A 343 -26.70 17.13 7.11
C GLN A 343 -25.21 16.91 7.31
N LYS A 344 -24.77 17.11 8.56
CA LYS A 344 -23.41 16.88 9.01
C LYS A 344 -23.24 15.41 9.38
N VAL A 345 -22.37 14.68 8.67
CA VAL A 345 -22.03 13.30 9.02
C VAL A 345 -20.86 13.31 9.99
N MET A 346 -21.12 12.97 11.25
CA MET A 346 -20.07 12.73 12.25
C MET A 346 -19.73 11.24 12.24
N SER A 347 -18.47 10.89 11.99
CA SER A 347 -17.98 9.51 12.15
C SER A 347 -16.98 9.45 13.32
N SER A 348 -17.05 8.40 14.13
CA SER A 348 -16.13 8.17 15.25
C SER A 348 -15.63 6.74 15.21
N ILE A 349 -14.31 6.53 15.27
CA ILE A 349 -13.72 5.20 15.41
C ILE A 349 -13.49 4.94 16.90
N THR A 350 -14.12 3.89 17.43
CA THR A 350 -13.94 3.46 18.83
C THR A 350 -13.26 2.10 18.84
N THR A 351 -12.12 1.98 19.52
CA THR A 351 -11.41 0.70 19.69
C THR A 351 -12.13 -0.19 20.71
N SER A 352 -11.84 -1.49 20.68
CA SER A 352 -12.47 -2.50 21.56
C SER A 352 -12.17 -2.30 23.06
N ASP A 353 -11.13 -1.52 23.41
CA ASP A 353 -10.81 -1.09 24.78
C ASP A 353 -11.52 0.21 25.20
N GLY A 354 -12.45 0.72 24.36
CA GLY A 354 -13.25 1.90 24.66
C GLY A 354 -12.57 3.25 24.39
N ARG A 355 -11.39 3.27 23.75
CA ARG A 355 -10.74 4.52 23.33
C ARG A 355 -11.34 5.02 22.01
N SER A 356 -11.86 6.24 22.02
CA SER A 356 -12.31 6.91 20.80
C SER A 356 -11.13 7.64 20.15
N VAL A 357 -10.77 7.26 18.93
CA VAL A 357 -9.89 8.08 18.08
C VAL A 357 -10.80 9.08 17.37
N ALA A 358 -10.98 10.26 17.98
CA ALA A 358 -11.80 11.33 17.39
C ALA A 358 -11.03 11.98 16.24
N THR A 359 -11.26 11.53 15.01
CA THR A 359 -10.90 12.29 13.82
C THR A 359 -12.10 13.16 13.42
N ASN A 360 -12.11 14.40 13.88
CA ASN A 360 -12.97 15.44 13.29
C ASN A 360 -12.47 15.70 11.86
N VAL A 361 -12.97 14.97 10.88
CA VAL A 361 -12.81 15.35 9.47
C VAL A 361 -14.13 16.01 9.04
N PRO A 362 -14.18 17.35 8.92
CA PRO A 362 -15.36 18.02 8.41
C PRO A 362 -15.46 17.72 6.90
N GLY A 363 -16.47 16.95 6.51
CA GLY A 363 -16.93 16.86 5.12
C GLY A 363 -18.32 17.48 5.02
N THR A 364 -18.49 18.50 4.19
CA THR A 364 -19.82 19.02 3.84
C THR A 364 -20.34 18.24 2.63
N ILE A 365 -21.50 17.62 2.74
CA ILE A 365 -22.15 16.94 1.61
C ILE A 365 -22.94 18.00 0.83
N GLY A 366 -22.36 18.49 -0.28
CA GLY A 366 -23.02 19.47 -1.14
C GLY A 366 -24.27 18.92 -1.82
N ASN A 367 -25.29 19.76 -1.90
CA ASN A 367 -26.61 19.50 -2.50
C ASN A 367 -26.51 19.25 -4.02
N SER A 368 -26.40 18.00 -4.44
CA SER A 368 -26.58 17.60 -5.84
C SER A 368 -27.49 16.37 -5.90
N ASN A 369 -28.45 16.34 -6.81
CA ASN A 369 -29.35 15.19 -7.01
C ASN A 369 -28.53 13.92 -7.30
N PHE A 370 -28.49 12.99 -6.33
CA PHE A 370 -27.62 11.82 -6.37
C PHE A 370 -28.29 10.64 -7.09
N GLY A 371 -27.84 10.36 -8.30
CA GLY A 371 -27.85 9.02 -8.87
C GLY A 371 -26.51 8.34 -8.61
N ALA A 372 -26.51 7.30 -7.78
CA ALA A 372 -25.42 6.34 -7.50
C ALA A 372 -24.20 6.81 -6.65
N GLY A 373 -24.16 6.32 -5.40
CA GLY A 373 -22.95 5.92 -4.66
C GLY A 373 -21.99 7.02 -4.18
N ILE A 374 -22.15 7.49 -2.93
CA ILE A 374 -21.10 8.28 -2.24
C ILE A 374 -20.02 7.32 -1.75
N LYS A 375 -18.77 7.48 -2.21
CA LYS A 375 -17.62 6.73 -1.68
C LYS A 375 -16.81 7.62 -0.74
N VAL A 376 -16.99 7.44 0.57
CA VAL A 376 -16.11 8.08 1.58
C VAL A 376 -14.85 7.22 1.71
N THR A 377 -13.69 7.79 1.39
CA THR A 377 -12.39 7.10 1.55
C THR A 377 -11.70 7.67 2.78
N TYR A 378 -11.46 6.85 3.80
CA TYR A 378 -10.72 7.25 4.99
C TYR A 378 -9.21 7.17 4.71
N SER A 379 -8.51 8.29 4.82
CA SER A 379 -7.05 8.35 4.91
C SER A 379 -6.71 8.63 6.37
N SER A 380 -6.52 7.59 7.18
CA SER A 380 -5.90 7.76 8.50
C SER A 380 -4.39 7.56 8.38
N ASP A 381 -3.63 8.24 9.24
CA ASP A 381 -2.22 7.92 9.47
C ASP A 381 -2.09 6.41 9.77
N PRO A 382 -1.00 5.75 9.34
CA PRO A 382 -0.84 4.31 9.53
C PRO A 382 -0.91 3.95 11.03
N ILE A 383 -2.04 3.36 11.44
CA ILE A 383 -2.18 2.82 12.79
C ILE A 383 -1.23 1.63 12.90
N THR A 384 -0.25 1.72 13.79
CA THR A 384 0.64 0.60 14.10
C THR A 384 -0.09 -0.37 15.02
N LEU A 385 -0.63 -1.45 14.45
CA LEU A 385 -1.37 -2.48 15.19
C LEU A 385 -0.38 -3.39 15.94
N GLN A 386 -0.69 -3.73 17.20
CA GLN A 386 0.06 -4.74 17.94
C GLN A 386 -0.47 -6.15 17.60
N PRO A 387 0.40 -7.15 17.40
CA PRO A 387 0.00 -8.55 17.15
C PRO A 387 -1.02 -9.06 18.18
N GLY A 388 -2.08 -9.72 17.70
CA GLY A 388 -3.13 -10.34 18.52
C GLY A 388 -4.27 -9.40 18.97
N GLN A 389 -4.23 -8.10 18.67
CA GLN A 389 -5.35 -7.20 18.99
C GLN A 389 -6.46 -7.28 17.93
N LYS A 390 -7.71 -7.35 18.40
CA LYS A 390 -8.93 -7.21 17.60
C LYS A 390 -9.38 -5.76 17.62
N TYR A 391 -9.47 -5.15 16.44
CA TYR A 391 -10.03 -3.81 16.30
C TYR A 391 -11.40 -3.91 15.66
N THR A 392 -12.40 -3.30 16.29
CA THR A 392 -13.73 -3.12 15.72
C THR A 392 -13.81 -1.70 15.19
N MET A 393 -13.97 -1.53 13.89
CA MET A 393 -14.28 -0.22 13.31
C MET A 393 -15.78 0.04 13.35
N SER A 394 -16.27 0.76 14.36
CA SER A 394 -17.65 1.26 14.34
C SER A 394 -17.72 2.56 13.55
N VAL A 395 -18.73 2.71 12.70
CA VAL A 395 -19.08 4.01 12.09
C VAL A 395 -20.52 4.30 12.45
N SER A 396 -20.73 5.29 13.31
CA SER A 396 -22.05 5.85 13.58
C SER A 396 -22.32 6.98 12.61
N VAL A 397 -23.55 7.08 12.09
CA VAL A 397 -24.03 8.25 11.34
C VAL A 397 -25.18 8.81 12.15
N SER A 398 -24.97 9.97 12.79
CA SER A 398 -26.02 10.66 13.53
C SER A 398 -26.60 11.79 12.68
N PRO A 399 -27.93 11.81 12.42
CA PRO A 399 -28.56 12.95 11.77
C PRO A 399 -28.46 14.19 12.67
N GLY A 400 -28.01 15.31 12.08
CA GLY A 400 -27.54 16.49 12.81
C GLY A 400 -28.56 17.32 13.59
N ASP A 401 -29.84 16.92 13.71
CA ASP A 401 -30.84 17.66 14.48
C ASP A 401 -31.80 16.70 15.20
N ASP A 402 -31.79 16.75 16.54
CA ASP A 402 -32.79 16.38 17.57
C ASP A 402 -33.79 15.22 17.35
N SER A 403 -33.63 14.39 16.32
CA SER A 403 -34.50 13.24 16.08
C SER A 403 -34.06 12.09 16.98
N THR A 404 -34.96 11.66 17.87
CA THR A 404 -34.77 10.59 18.86
C THR A 404 -34.58 9.19 18.27
N THR A 405 -34.34 9.05 16.96
CA THR A 405 -34.14 7.78 16.27
C THR A 405 -32.71 7.67 15.76
N ASP A 406 -31.87 7.05 16.58
CA ASP A 406 -30.47 6.76 16.29
C ASP A 406 -30.40 5.56 15.32
N ASN A 407 -30.21 5.82 14.03
CA ASN A 407 -30.04 4.77 13.02
C ASN A 407 -28.54 4.43 12.90
N SER A 408 -27.99 3.76 13.91
CA SER A 408 -26.60 3.31 13.89
C SER A 408 -26.45 2.03 13.05
N ALA A 409 -25.92 2.16 11.83
CA ALA A 409 -25.43 1.01 11.07
C ALA A 409 -23.96 0.75 11.45
N SER A 410 -23.73 -0.18 12.38
CA SER A 410 -22.36 -0.63 12.68
C SER A 410 -21.96 -1.75 11.70
N CYS A 411 -20.74 -1.67 11.16
CA CYS A 411 -20.13 -2.80 10.49
C CYS A 411 -18.89 -3.19 11.27
N GLU A 412 -18.98 -4.28 12.03
CA GLU A 412 -17.84 -4.81 12.76
C GLU A 412 -16.90 -5.52 11.77
N SER A 413 -15.95 -4.76 11.20
CA SER A 413 -14.78 -5.37 10.58
C SER A 413 -13.75 -5.63 11.68
N GLN A 414 -13.60 -6.89 12.08
CA GLN A 414 -12.52 -7.30 12.98
C GLN A 414 -11.22 -7.32 12.19
N VAL A 415 -10.43 -6.25 12.28
CA VAL A 415 -9.03 -6.31 11.90
C VAL A 415 -8.32 -7.04 13.03
N GLN A 416 -8.23 -8.36 12.92
CA GLN A 416 -7.42 -9.16 13.81
C GLN A 416 -5.98 -9.03 13.32
N SER A 417 -5.13 -8.38 14.12
CA SER A 417 -3.69 -8.47 13.88
C SER A 417 -3.29 -9.92 14.11
N THR A 418 -3.18 -10.69 13.03
CA THR A 418 -2.84 -12.11 13.16
C THR A 418 -1.39 -12.22 13.63
N SER A 419 -1.15 -13.12 14.58
CA SER A 419 0.20 -13.53 14.95
C SER A 419 0.45 -14.91 14.34
N PRO A 420 0.71 -15.00 13.02
CA PRO A 420 0.94 -16.27 12.36
C PRO A 420 2.17 -16.94 12.94
N TYR A 421 2.16 -18.26 13.03
CA TYR A 421 3.24 -19.02 13.63
C TYR A 421 3.50 -20.29 12.85
N PHE A 422 4.71 -20.84 13.00
CA PHE A 422 5.13 -22.05 12.31
C PHE A 422 5.48 -23.17 13.28
N ARG A 423 5.34 -24.42 12.84
CA ARG A 423 5.71 -25.60 13.63
C ARG A 423 6.62 -26.54 12.87
N VAL A 424 7.57 -27.14 13.58
CA VAL A 424 8.54 -28.10 13.03
C VAL A 424 8.35 -29.45 13.67
N TYR A 425 8.10 -30.47 12.84
CA TYR A 425 7.81 -31.85 13.21
C TYR A 425 8.93 -32.76 12.70
N GLY A 426 9.36 -33.70 13.52
CA GLY A 426 10.33 -34.75 13.14
C GLY A 426 11.79 -34.31 13.08
N HIS A 427 12.13 -33.05 13.42
CA HIS A 427 13.51 -32.56 13.43
C HIS A 427 13.70 -31.34 14.36
N ASP A 428 14.98 -31.00 14.61
CA ASP A 428 15.43 -29.79 15.31
C ASP A 428 15.46 -28.55 14.40
N VAL A 429 15.45 -27.36 15.01
CA VAL A 429 15.75 -26.09 14.34
C VAL A 429 17.13 -25.61 14.74
N VAL A 430 17.98 -25.27 13.77
CA VAL A 430 19.33 -24.77 14.05
C VAL A 430 19.60 -23.51 13.22
N VAL A 431 20.00 -22.42 13.89
CA VAL A 431 20.41 -21.17 13.24
C VAL A 431 21.78 -20.71 13.74
N GLY A 432 22.50 -19.97 12.90
CA GLY A 432 23.80 -19.39 13.26
C GLY A 432 25.02 -20.18 12.79
N ARG A 433 24.79 -21.30 12.09
CA ARG A 433 25.84 -22.02 11.36
C ARG A 433 26.17 -21.30 10.07
N LYS A 434 27.45 -21.27 9.72
CA LYS A 434 27.95 -20.73 8.45
C LYS A 434 27.99 -21.82 7.39
N PHE A 435 27.70 -21.46 6.14
CA PHE A 435 27.96 -22.34 4.99
C PHE A 435 29.47 -22.56 4.85
N LYS A 436 29.87 -23.83 4.76
CA LYS A 436 31.22 -24.17 4.32
C LYS A 436 31.37 -23.70 2.88
N THR A 437 32.50 -23.07 2.56
CA THR A 437 32.84 -22.71 1.18
C THR A 437 34.02 -23.56 0.71
N PRO A 438 34.24 -23.69 -0.61
CA PRO A 438 35.36 -24.48 -1.13
C PRO A 438 36.72 -23.97 -0.63
N THR A 439 36.80 -22.66 -0.40
CA THR A 439 38.01 -21.93 -0.02
C THR A 439 38.17 -21.75 1.49
N SER A 440 37.14 -22.07 2.29
CA SER A 440 37.14 -21.82 3.72
C SER A 440 36.61 -23.00 4.53
N THR A 441 37.46 -23.50 5.41
CA THR A 441 37.08 -24.42 6.49
C THR A 441 36.52 -23.70 7.71
N ASP A 442 36.34 -22.37 7.61
CA ASP A 442 35.85 -21.54 8.68
C ASP A 442 34.38 -21.82 8.99
N CYS A 443 34.18 -22.60 10.04
CA CYS A 443 32.87 -22.85 10.64
C CYS A 443 32.57 -21.86 11.78
N SER A 444 33.16 -20.66 11.75
CA SER A 444 32.81 -19.59 12.68
C SER A 444 31.31 -19.38 12.72
N LYS A 445 30.78 -19.24 13.91
CA LYS A 445 29.36 -18.98 14.15
C LYS A 445 29.04 -17.53 13.78
N ASN A 446 27.94 -17.33 13.07
CA ASN A 446 27.34 -16.00 12.91
C ASN A 446 26.24 -15.86 13.94
N THR A 447 26.08 -14.69 14.56
CA THR A 447 24.91 -14.42 15.41
C THR A 447 23.64 -14.49 14.57
N ALA A 448 22.76 -15.44 14.87
CA ALA A 448 21.49 -15.61 14.20
C ALA A 448 20.40 -15.96 15.21
N SER A 449 19.20 -15.45 14.94
CA SER A 449 18.07 -15.54 15.85
C SER A 449 16.91 -16.28 15.23
N VAL A 450 16.12 -16.92 16.09
CA VAL A 450 14.77 -17.38 15.77
C VAL A 450 13.79 -16.39 16.38
N LYS A 451 12.91 -15.81 15.58
CA LYS A 451 11.86 -14.91 16.05
C LYS A 451 10.52 -15.41 15.52
N ALA A 452 9.59 -15.66 16.43
CA ALA A 452 8.27 -16.16 16.10
C ALA A 452 7.24 -15.69 17.14
N PHE A 453 6.06 -16.30 17.15
CA PHE A 453 4.99 -16.00 18.09
C PHE A 453 4.55 -17.26 18.82
N ASN A 454 4.59 -17.21 20.15
CA ASN A 454 4.00 -18.20 21.04
C ASN A 454 3.21 -17.48 22.15
N ARG A 455 2.39 -18.21 22.90
CA ARG A 455 1.78 -17.70 24.12
C ARG A 455 1.66 -18.81 25.15
N GLN A 456 1.53 -18.39 26.41
CA GLN A 456 1.13 -19.28 27.48
C GLN A 456 -0.38 -19.55 27.41
N ASP A 457 -0.78 -20.80 27.61
CA ASP A 457 -2.16 -21.28 27.66
C ASP A 457 -2.32 -22.20 28.88
N GLY A 458 -2.68 -21.61 30.02
CA GLY A 458 -2.64 -22.28 31.32
C GLY A 458 -1.20 -22.65 31.73
N SER A 459 -0.96 -23.94 32.03
CA SER A 459 0.39 -24.46 32.29
C SER A 459 1.17 -24.81 31.02
N ASN A 460 0.52 -24.76 29.86
CA ASN A 460 1.10 -25.14 28.59
C ASN A 460 1.54 -23.90 27.81
N TRP A 461 2.34 -24.12 26.77
CA TRP A 461 2.66 -23.11 25.78
C TRP A 461 2.17 -23.56 24.41
N VAL A 462 1.69 -22.61 23.60
CA VAL A 462 1.08 -22.84 22.29
C VAL A 462 1.65 -21.85 21.26
N GLY A 463 1.52 -22.15 19.96
CA GLY A 463 2.09 -21.34 18.89
C GLY A 463 3.33 -21.94 18.26
N ALA A 464 4.32 -21.10 17.95
CA ALA A 464 5.52 -21.51 17.22
C ALA A 464 6.41 -22.45 18.03
N GLY A 465 6.90 -23.52 17.42
CA GLY A 465 7.85 -24.40 18.09
C GLY A 465 8.32 -25.60 17.28
N SER A 466 9.39 -26.24 17.77
CA SER A 466 9.90 -27.52 17.28
C SER A 466 9.43 -28.69 18.14
N GLN A 467 9.28 -29.86 17.53
CA GLN A 467 9.00 -31.11 18.24
C GLN A 467 10.13 -31.47 19.22
N PHE A 468 11.36 -31.26 18.79
CA PHE A 468 12.57 -31.63 19.50
C PHE A 468 13.32 -30.36 19.93
N ALA A 469 14.57 -30.17 19.54
CA ALA A 469 15.38 -29.06 20.01
C ALA A 469 15.31 -27.82 19.12
N VAL A 470 15.78 -26.70 19.67
CA VAL A 470 16.16 -25.50 18.92
C VAL A 470 17.52 -25.01 19.40
N SER A 471 18.41 -24.68 18.47
CA SER A 471 19.71 -24.07 18.76
C SER A 471 19.87 -22.79 17.95
N ALA A 472 20.29 -21.73 18.62
CA ALA A 472 20.59 -20.44 18.02
C ALA A 472 21.82 -19.81 18.67
N THR A 473 22.66 -19.20 17.85
CA THR A 473 23.84 -18.44 18.30
C THR A 473 23.49 -17.03 18.78
N GLY A 474 22.34 -16.50 18.37
CA GLY A 474 21.68 -15.32 18.91
C GLY A 474 20.34 -15.70 19.55
N VAL A 475 19.47 -14.71 19.75
CA VAL A 475 18.20 -14.85 20.47
C VAL A 475 17.19 -15.82 19.81
N ILE A 476 16.52 -16.63 20.62
CA ILE A 476 15.28 -17.36 20.36
C ILE A 476 14.18 -16.58 21.10
N ASP A 477 13.22 -16.06 20.34
CA ASP A 477 12.13 -15.21 20.83
C ASP A 477 10.80 -15.70 20.25
N GLY A 478 9.81 -15.89 21.12
CA GLY A 478 8.49 -16.40 20.75
C GLY A 478 8.47 -17.78 20.08
N PHE A 479 9.48 -18.63 20.34
CA PHE A 479 9.60 -19.97 19.75
C PHE A 479 9.90 -21.03 20.82
N MET A 480 9.18 -22.16 20.77
CA MET A 480 9.26 -23.25 21.75
C MET A 480 10.12 -24.43 21.26
N SER A 481 10.62 -25.23 22.20
CA SER A 481 11.27 -26.54 21.95
C SER A 481 10.53 -27.63 22.69
N ALA A 482 10.73 -28.91 22.37
CA ALA A 482 10.01 -30.02 22.98
C ALA A 482 8.47 -29.84 22.92
N SER A 483 7.96 -29.14 21.90
CA SER A 483 6.59 -28.58 21.88
C SER A 483 5.46 -29.60 21.74
N MET A 484 5.81 -30.87 21.54
CA MET A 484 4.86 -32.00 21.50
C MET A 484 5.05 -32.97 22.65
N HIS A 485 5.92 -32.65 23.62
CA HIS A 485 6.03 -33.45 24.81
C HIS A 485 4.83 -33.16 25.74
N SER A 486 3.77 -33.95 25.59
CA SER A 486 2.57 -33.90 26.44
C SER A 486 2.78 -34.72 27.72
N GLY A 487 3.75 -34.33 28.54
CA GLY A 487 3.98 -34.93 29.85
C GLY A 487 3.35 -34.08 30.93
N ASN A 488 2.52 -34.69 31.79
CA ASN A 488 1.92 -34.07 32.97
C ASN A 488 2.93 -33.22 33.77
N ASN A 489 2.40 -32.24 34.51
CA ASN A 489 3.09 -31.49 35.55
C ASN A 489 3.54 -32.37 36.74
N ASP A 490 4.03 -33.58 36.49
CA ASP A 490 4.44 -34.57 37.50
C ASP A 490 5.77 -34.18 38.16
N GLY A 491 5.97 -32.91 38.51
CA GLY A 491 7.00 -32.39 39.43
C GLY A 491 8.47 -32.67 39.11
N ASN A 492 8.77 -33.56 38.16
CA ASN A 492 10.08 -34.17 37.92
C ASN A 492 10.50 -33.85 36.49
N GLU A 493 11.60 -33.08 36.37
CA GLU A 493 12.64 -33.08 35.32
C GLU A 493 12.29 -33.42 33.85
N VAL A 494 11.06 -33.17 33.41
CA VAL A 494 10.70 -33.28 31.99
C VAL A 494 11.00 -31.94 31.28
N PRO A 495 11.65 -31.95 30.11
CA PRO A 495 11.83 -30.76 29.27
C PRO A 495 10.52 -29.99 29.04
N LYS A 496 10.36 -28.82 29.67
CA LYS A 496 9.16 -27.99 29.50
C LYS A 496 9.12 -27.36 28.11
N PRO A 497 7.98 -27.30 27.40
CA PRO A 497 7.88 -26.76 26.05
C PRO A 497 8.48 -25.36 25.83
N GLN A 498 8.52 -24.51 26.86
CA GLN A 498 9.13 -23.19 26.74
C GLN A 498 10.60 -23.30 26.31
N ASN A 499 11.43 -24.03 27.06
CA ASN A 499 12.91 -24.03 26.91
C ASN A 499 13.54 -25.42 27.05
N GLY A 500 12.75 -26.49 27.10
CA GLY A 500 13.18 -27.80 27.59
C GLY A 500 14.31 -28.43 26.81
N LEU A 501 14.37 -28.15 25.50
CA LEU A 501 15.46 -28.54 24.60
C LEU A 501 15.94 -27.33 23.79
N SER A 502 15.91 -26.15 24.40
CA SER A 502 16.49 -24.93 23.82
C SER A 502 17.94 -24.82 24.30
N PHE A 503 18.90 -24.94 23.40
CA PHE A 503 20.31 -24.88 23.77
C PHE A 503 20.73 -23.43 24.01
N LEU A 504 20.90 -23.07 25.29
CA LEU A 504 21.21 -21.74 25.81
C LEU A 504 22.42 -21.80 26.76
N ASN A 505 23.34 -20.83 26.68
CA ASN A 505 24.34 -20.55 27.73
C ASN A 505 24.19 -19.13 28.31
N SER A 506 23.01 -18.80 28.83
CA SER A 506 22.78 -17.59 29.64
C SER A 506 21.76 -17.92 30.72
N GLY A 507 22.06 -17.58 31.97
CA GLY A 507 21.46 -18.19 33.15
C GLY A 507 19.97 -17.91 33.34
N ASN A 508 19.23 -18.96 33.70
CA ASN A 508 18.01 -19.07 34.53
C ASN A 508 16.87 -18.03 34.50
N ASP A 509 16.90 -16.95 33.71
CA ASP A 509 15.84 -15.94 33.69
C ASP A 509 14.92 -16.10 32.46
N PRO A 510 13.68 -16.61 32.63
CA PRO A 510 12.71 -16.79 31.55
C PRO A 510 12.17 -15.47 30.95
N SER A 511 12.53 -14.31 31.50
CA SER A 511 12.20 -12.98 30.94
C SER A 511 13.29 -12.40 30.04
N THR A 512 14.45 -13.04 29.96
CA THR A 512 15.56 -12.62 29.10
C THR A 512 15.51 -13.35 27.74
N PRO A 513 15.78 -12.66 26.62
CA PRO A 513 15.84 -13.27 25.30
C PRO A 513 16.79 -14.49 25.28
N ILE A 514 16.29 -15.64 24.83
CA ILE A 514 16.93 -16.94 25.00
C ILE A 514 17.89 -17.18 23.84
N GLY A 515 19.17 -16.83 23.93
CA GLY A 515 20.14 -17.43 23.00
C GLY A 515 21.58 -16.96 23.15
N ASN A 516 22.53 -17.91 23.05
CA ASN A 516 23.98 -17.67 22.91
C ASN A 516 24.73 -19.01 22.79
N ASP A 517 24.31 -19.93 21.92
CA ASP A 517 24.97 -21.24 21.76
C ASP A 517 26.31 -21.12 21.00
N GLN A 518 27.27 -20.40 21.58
CA GLN A 518 28.60 -20.25 21.01
C GLN A 518 29.41 -21.55 21.05
N ASN A 519 29.03 -22.56 21.86
CA ASN A 519 29.87 -23.74 22.11
C ASN A 519 29.26 -25.12 21.80
N ALA A 520 27.94 -25.32 21.77
CA ALA A 520 27.35 -26.67 21.72
C ALA A 520 27.21 -27.27 20.32
N TYR A 521 26.91 -26.48 19.28
CA TYR A 521 26.98 -26.99 17.89
C TYR A 521 28.33 -26.72 17.22
N LEU A 522 29.13 -27.78 17.06
CA LEU A 522 30.37 -27.77 16.26
C LEU A 522 30.06 -28.20 14.82
N GLY A 523 30.29 -27.31 13.84
CA GLY A 523 30.29 -27.66 12.41
C GLY A 523 29.62 -26.65 11.49
N CYS A 524 30.07 -26.63 10.23
CA CYS A 524 29.50 -25.83 9.15
C CYS A 524 28.22 -26.46 8.59
N VAL A 525 27.34 -25.66 7.99
CA VAL A 525 26.39 -26.17 6.99
C VAL A 525 27.22 -26.74 5.82
N PRO A 526 26.86 -27.92 5.26
CA PRO A 526 27.59 -28.52 4.14
C PRO A 526 27.83 -27.55 2.99
N ASP A 527 28.92 -27.78 2.25
CA ASP A 527 29.22 -27.02 1.03
C ASP A 527 28.38 -27.57 -0.13
N TYR A 528 27.15 -27.06 -0.22
CA TYR A 528 26.20 -27.41 -1.26
C TYR A 528 26.63 -26.94 -2.65
N GLU A 529 27.51 -25.93 -2.77
CA GLU A 529 28.03 -25.49 -4.08
C GLU A 529 29.06 -26.50 -4.61
N SER A 530 30.00 -26.93 -3.76
CA SER A 530 30.90 -28.04 -4.10
C SER A 530 30.14 -29.33 -4.40
N PHE A 531 29.05 -29.61 -3.69
CA PHE A 531 28.20 -30.77 -3.95
C PHE A 531 27.64 -30.74 -5.38
N VAL A 532 27.07 -29.61 -5.81
CA VAL A 532 26.56 -29.42 -7.18
C VAL A 532 27.67 -29.62 -8.22
N ASN A 533 28.84 -29.04 -7.98
CA ASN A 533 29.95 -29.08 -8.93
C ASN A 533 30.55 -30.49 -9.09
N ASN A 534 30.51 -31.30 -8.03
CA ASN A 534 31.10 -32.65 -8.02
C ASN A 534 30.14 -33.75 -8.49
N ASP A 535 28.82 -33.57 -8.28
CA ASP A 535 27.84 -34.64 -8.48
C ASP A 535 27.40 -34.80 -9.96
N GLY A 536 27.70 -33.83 -10.85
CA GLY A 536 27.42 -33.91 -12.29
C GLY A 536 25.94 -34.08 -12.69
N GLY A 537 25.04 -34.29 -11.72
CA GLY A 537 23.63 -34.62 -11.89
C GLY A 537 22.68 -33.45 -11.66
N PHE A 538 23.17 -32.24 -11.50
CA PHE A 538 22.34 -31.04 -11.34
C PHE A 538 22.20 -30.31 -12.69
N PRO A 539 21.08 -30.46 -13.41
CA PRO A 539 20.83 -29.63 -14.57
C PRO A 539 20.75 -28.16 -14.14
N GLN A 540 21.40 -27.30 -14.93
CA GLN A 540 21.50 -25.87 -14.67
C GLN A 540 20.68 -25.10 -15.72
N PRO A 541 19.42 -24.75 -15.45
CA PRO A 541 18.74 -23.75 -16.25
C PRO A 541 19.52 -22.41 -16.24
N PRO A 542 19.56 -21.68 -17.35
CA PRO A 542 20.24 -20.38 -17.41
C PRO A 542 19.48 -19.31 -16.62
N GLY A 543 20.17 -18.61 -15.71
CA GLY A 543 19.68 -17.41 -15.03
C GLY A 543 18.61 -17.65 -13.97
N ASP A 544 17.77 -16.63 -13.75
CA ASP A 544 16.62 -16.69 -12.84
C ASP A 544 15.54 -17.63 -13.38
N VAL A 545 14.94 -18.42 -12.50
CA VAL A 545 13.99 -19.46 -12.86
C VAL A 545 12.66 -19.23 -12.15
N THR A 546 11.57 -19.34 -12.89
CA THR A 546 10.22 -19.46 -12.32
C THR A 546 9.71 -20.87 -12.53
N ILE A 547 9.52 -21.62 -11.46
CA ILE A 547 8.91 -22.95 -11.47
C ILE A 547 7.40 -22.77 -11.26
N LEU A 548 6.64 -23.02 -12.32
CA LEU A 548 5.17 -22.95 -12.31
C LEU A 548 4.51 -24.28 -11.97
N THR A 549 5.18 -25.40 -12.25
CA THR A 549 4.61 -26.75 -12.11
C THR A 549 5.68 -27.78 -11.70
N PRO A 550 5.28 -28.88 -11.02
CA PRO A 550 6.18 -30.00 -10.68
C PRO A 550 6.97 -30.56 -11.86
N THR A 551 6.43 -30.49 -13.09
CA THR A 551 7.08 -30.96 -14.31
C THR A 551 8.37 -30.23 -14.67
N ALA A 552 8.63 -29.06 -14.07
CA ALA A 552 9.90 -28.35 -14.24
C ALA A 552 11.02 -28.96 -13.38
N ILE A 553 10.69 -29.84 -12.43
CA ILE A 553 11.68 -30.59 -11.66
C ILE A 553 12.14 -31.77 -12.51
N PRO A 554 13.44 -31.90 -12.78
CA PRO A 554 13.98 -33.00 -13.56
C PRO A 554 13.63 -34.36 -12.95
N ALA A 555 13.57 -35.41 -13.77
CA ALA A 555 13.21 -36.76 -13.34
C ALA A 555 14.14 -37.34 -12.26
N ASN A 556 15.38 -36.84 -12.15
CA ASN A 556 16.31 -37.22 -11.09
C ASN A 556 16.11 -36.42 -9.78
N HIS A 557 15.09 -35.56 -9.72
CA HIS A 557 14.68 -34.74 -8.57
C HIS A 557 15.75 -33.76 -8.07
N ARG A 558 16.76 -33.44 -8.89
CA ARG A 558 17.86 -32.53 -8.55
C ARG A 558 17.82 -31.31 -9.46
N LEU A 559 17.93 -30.12 -8.89
CA LEU A 559 17.95 -28.86 -9.64
C LEU A 559 18.92 -27.87 -9.01
N TYR A 560 19.77 -27.27 -9.85
CA TYR A 560 20.63 -26.17 -9.43
C TYR A 560 20.30 -24.91 -10.22
N VAL A 561 20.00 -23.81 -9.53
CA VAL A 561 19.66 -22.53 -10.14
C VAL A 561 20.76 -21.51 -9.88
N ASN A 562 21.39 -21.02 -10.94
CA ASN A 562 22.40 -19.97 -10.88
C ASN A 562 21.74 -18.58 -10.98
N GLY A 563 20.93 -18.23 -9.99
CA GLY A 563 20.10 -17.03 -9.95
C GLY A 563 19.09 -17.10 -8.81
N ASP A 564 18.03 -16.31 -8.90
CA ASP A 564 16.86 -16.41 -8.03
C ASP A 564 15.88 -17.48 -8.54
N LEU A 565 15.16 -18.12 -7.62
CA LEU A 565 14.12 -19.09 -7.89
C LEU A 565 12.77 -18.58 -7.37
N THR A 566 11.74 -18.58 -8.21
CA THR A 566 10.35 -18.41 -7.79
C THR A 566 9.57 -19.71 -7.93
N ILE A 567 9.03 -20.22 -6.83
CA ILE A 567 8.11 -21.37 -6.79
C ILE A 567 6.69 -20.81 -6.80
N SER A 568 5.97 -21.02 -7.89
CA SER A 568 4.64 -20.44 -8.13
C SER A 568 3.50 -21.46 -8.14
N GLY A 569 3.83 -22.74 -7.99
CA GLY A 569 2.89 -23.84 -7.81
C GLY A 569 3.40 -24.83 -6.77
N ASP A 570 2.51 -25.71 -6.30
CA ASP A 570 2.89 -26.78 -5.39
C ASP A 570 4.00 -27.65 -6.00
N ILE A 571 4.96 -28.05 -5.18
CA ILE A 571 5.96 -29.06 -5.51
C ILE A 571 5.64 -30.29 -4.67
N LYS A 572 5.20 -31.36 -5.32
CA LYS A 572 4.81 -32.61 -4.67
C LYS A 572 5.70 -33.73 -5.17
N ASP A 573 6.31 -34.46 -4.25
CA ASP A 573 6.99 -35.69 -4.59
C ASP A 573 5.93 -36.78 -4.85
N ASN A 574 6.01 -37.45 -5.99
CA ASN A 574 5.01 -38.43 -6.43
C ASN A 574 5.35 -39.80 -5.85
N THR A 575 5.17 -39.97 -4.54
CA THR A 575 5.75 -41.09 -3.77
C THR A 575 4.74 -42.20 -3.48
N ALA A 576 3.87 -42.51 -4.43
CA ALA A 576 2.74 -43.42 -4.17
C ALA A 576 3.16 -44.85 -3.76
N SER A 577 4.41 -45.29 -3.98
CA SER A 577 4.99 -46.50 -3.38
C SER A 577 6.50 -46.57 -3.68
N TRP A 578 7.35 -46.71 -2.67
CA TRP A 578 8.76 -47.10 -2.87
C TRP A 578 8.90 -48.61 -2.70
N SER A 579 9.47 -49.28 -3.69
CA SER A 579 9.76 -50.73 -3.62
C SER A 579 11.11 -51.03 -2.96
N SER A 580 12.00 -50.05 -2.90
CA SER A 580 13.36 -50.16 -2.36
C SER A 580 13.81 -48.82 -1.78
N ILE A 581 14.91 -48.82 -1.01
CA ILE A 581 15.49 -47.58 -0.48
C ILE A 581 16.09 -46.74 -1.61
N GLU A 582 16.50 -47.37 -2.71
CA GLU A 582 16.99 -46.71 -3.94
C GLU A 582 15.89 -45.90 -4.65
N ASP A 583 14.63 -46.28 -4.47
CA ASP A 583 13.48 -45.54 -5.03
C ASP A 583 13.14 -44.27 -4.23
N ILE A 584 13.71 -44.13 -3.01
CA ILE A 584 13.54 -42.95 -2.17
C ILE A 584 14.47 -41.84 -2.69
N ASN A 585 13.97 -41.02 -3.60
CA ASN A 585 14.73 -39.94 -4.22
C ASN A 585 14.10 -38.57 -3.87
N PRO A 586 14.48 -37.93 -2.75
CA PRO A 586 13.89 -36.67 -2.36
C PRO A 586 14.26 -35.57 -3.35
N ILE A 587 13.36 -34.60 -3.51
CA ILE A 587 13.62 -33.38 -4.29
C ILE A 587 14.72 -32.56 -3.61
N ILE A 588 15.76 -32.19 -4.35
CA ILE A 588 16.87 -31.36 -3.89
C ILE A 588 17.02 -30.18 -4.85
N ILE A 589 16.73 -28.98 -4.36
CA ILE A 589 16.81 -27.73 -5.12
C ILE A 589 17.83 -26.83 -4.43
N ILE A 590 18.91 -26.51 -5.14
CA ILE A 590 20.00 -25.66 -4.66
C ILE A 590 20.03 -24.39 -5.51
N VAL A 591 19.99 -23.24 -4.87
CA VAL A 591 19.83 -21.93 -5.53
C VAL A 591 20.94 -21.00 -5.07
N LYS A 592 21.67 -20.41 -6.01
CA LYS A 592 22.75 -19.46 -5.70
C LYS A 592 22.20 -18.12 -5.18
N GLY A 593 21.01 -17.71 -5.60
CA GLY A 593 20.30 -16.51 -5.15
C GLY A 593 19.29 -16.77 -4.03
N ASN A 594 18.10 -16.19 -4.17
CA ASN A 594 16.98 -16.28 -3.25
C ASN A 594 15.94 -17.30 -3.75
N ILE A 595 15.12 -17.82 -2.82
CA ILE A 595 13.94 -18.61 -3.14
C ILE A 595 12.70 -17.86 -2.68
N LYS A 596 11.81 -17.54 -3.61
CA LYS A 596 10.51 -16.91 -3.35
C LYS A 596 9.42 -17.94 -3.55
N ILE A 597 8.58 -18.17 -2.56
CA ILE A 597 7.42 -19.07 -2.68
C ILE A 597 6.16 -18.20 -2.79
N ALA A 598 5.43 -18.36 -3.89
CA ALA A 598 4.24 -17.57 -4.18
C ALA A 598 3.10 -17.92 -3.22
N SER A 599 2.24 -16.95 -2.94
CA SER A 599 1.19 -17.02 -1.92
C SER A 599 0.11 -18.09 -2.18
N ASN A 600 -0.03 -18.57 -3.42
CA ASN A 600 -0.93 -19.66 -3.80
C ASN A 600 -0.33 -21.07 -3.58
N VAL A 601 0.97 -21.17 -3.29
CA VAL A 601 1.61 -22.46 -3.00
C VAL A 601 1.20 -22.93 -1.61
N SER A 602 0.71 -24.16 -1.52
CA SER A 602 0.24 -24.80 -0.29
C SER A 602 1.17 -25.92 0.18
N ARG A 603 1.98 -26.48 -0.72
CA ARG A 603 2.88 -27.59 -0.41
C ARG A 603 4.17 -27.54 -1.22
N VAL A 604 5.30 -27.78 -0.55
CA VAL A 604 6.60 -28.02 -1.16
C VAL A 604 7.26 -29.24 -0.50
N ASP A 605 7.65 -30.22 -1.30
CA ASP A 605 8.34 -31.43 -0.84
C ASP A 605 9.82 -31.34 -1.21
N GLY A 606 10.73 -31.72 -0.30
CA GLY A 606 12.18 -31.77 -0.56
C GLY A 606 13.07 -30.82 0.26
N LEU A 607 14.34 -30.78 -0.14
CA LEU A 607 15.40 -29.94 0.41
C LEU A 607 15.55 -28.68 -0.44
N TYR A 608 15.35 -27.52 0.15
CA TYR A 608 15.51 -26.23 -0.53
C TYR A 608 16.68 -25.46 0.09
N VAL A 609 17.71 -25.21 -0.71
CA VAL A 609 18.93 -24.54 -0.26
C VAL A 609 19.11 -23.21 -0.97
N ALA A 610 19.17 -22.10 -0.23
CA ALA A 610 19.48 -20.77 -0.75
C ALA A 610 20.86 -20.32 -0.25
N LEU A 611 21.87 -20.40 -1.11
CA LEU A 611 23.27 -20.16 -0.75
C LEU A 611 23.57 -18.67 -0.58
N GLY A 612 23.08 -17.84 -1.50
CA GLY A 612 23.49 -16.45 -1.69
C GLY A 612 24.92 -16.33 -2.24
N SER A 613 25.20 -15.35 -3.10
CA SER A 613 26.54 -15.02 -3.60
C SER A 613 27.19 -13.87 -2.83
N ASP A 614 28.47 -14.01 -2.44
CA ASP A 614 29.37 -12.92 -2.01
C ASP A 614 28.77 -11.83 -1.09
N GLY A 615 27.94 -12.24 -0.13
CA GLY A 615 27.30 -11.33 0.84
C GLY A 615 25.92 -10.80 0.45
N THR A 616 25.39 -11.16 -0.72
CA THR A 616 24.04 -10.84 -1.18
C THR A 616 23.19 -12.11 -1.37
N GLY A 617 21.87 -11.98 -1.18
CA GLY A 617 20.92 -13.08 -1.36
C GLY A 617 20.99 -14.20 -0.30
N GLY A 618 20.56 -15.40 -0.67
CA GLY A 618 20.47 -16.55 0.24
C GLY A 618 19.26 -16.48 1.18
N GLU A 619 18.22 -15.76 0.78
CA GLU A 619 16.94 -15.69 1.50
C GLU A 619 15.93 -16.69 0.93
N ILE A 620 15.25 -17.42 1.80
CA ILE A 620 14.01 -18.13 1.46
C ILE A 620 12.85 -17.34 2.05
N ASN A 621 11.91 -16.90 1.21
CA ASN A 621 10.75 -16.14 1.63
C ASN A 621 9.47 -16.88 1.22
N THR A 622 8.68 -17.31 2.20
CA THR A 622 7.44 -18.09 1.97
C THR A 622 6.30 -17.24 1.42
N CYS A 623 6.38 -15.91 1.55
CA CYS A 623 5.45 -14.97 0.95
C CYS A 623 6.10 -13.57 0.81
N SER A 624 6.47 -13.19 -0.42
CA SER A 624 7.19 -11.93 -0.66
C SER A 624 6.32 -10.67 -0.59
N ASP A 625 5.05 -10.78 -0.98
CA ASP A 625 4.10 -9.68 -0.93
C ASP A 625 3.16 -9.87 0.26
N LEU A 626 3.49 -9.27 1.42
CA LEU A 626 2.67 -9.27 2.65
C LEU A 626 1.28 -8.66 2.41
N SER A 627 0.43 -9.44 1.76
CA SER A 627 -0.90 -9.09 1.27
C SER A 627 -1.88 -10.17 1.72
N MET A 628 -3.19 -9.91 1.61
CA MET A 628 -4.22 -10.91 1.92
C MET A 628 -4.09 -12.20 1.08
N SER A 629 -3.27 -12.21 0.03
CA SER A 629 -2.99 -13.45 -0.71
C SER A 629 -2.17 -14.46 0.11
N CYS A 630 -1.40 -14.02 1.11
CA CYS A 630 -0.52 -14.86 1.94
C CYS A 630 -1.25 -15.71 3.01
N VAL A 631 -2.58 -15.73 3.02
CA VAL A 631 -3.39 -16.46 4.02
C VAL A 631 -3.44 -17.97 3.78
N ASN A 632 -2.78 -18.50 2.74
CA ASN A 632 -2.74 -19.94 2.52
C ASN A 632 -1.62 -20.58 3.36
N LYS A 633 -1.97 -21.59 4.16
CA LYS A 633 -1.01 -22.45 4.85
C LYS A 633 0.02 -23.04 3.87
N LEU A 634 1.29 -23.03 4.25
CA LEU A 634 2.36 -23.73 3.52
C LEU A 634 2.80 -24.97 4.31
N THR A 635 2.78 -26.14 3.67
CA THR A 635 3.35 -27.38 4.20
C THR A 635 4.65 -27.71 3.49
N VAL A 636 5.75 -27.74 4.23
CA VAL A 636 7.08 -28.13 3.78
C VAL A 636 7.32 -29.56 4.24
N ASN A 637 7.27 -30.55 3.34
CA ASN A 637 7.68 -31.92 3.67
C ASN A 637 9.16 -32.09 3.30
N GLY A 638 10.03 -31.65 4.20
CA GLY A 638 11.47 -31.60 4.01
C GLY A 638 12.09 -30.48 4.83
N ALA A 639 13.06 -29.77 4.26
CA ALA A 639 13.85 -28.80 5.00
C ALA A 639 14.27 -27.59 4.15
N PHE A 640 14.43 -26.46 4.84
CA PHE A 640 15.02 -25.24 4.30
C PHE A 640 16.42 -25.04 4.88
N VAL A 641 17.37 -24.66 4.03
CA VAL A 641 18.73 -24.30 4.43
C VAL A 641 19.10 -23.00 3.73
N ALA A 642 19.29 -21.92 4.50
CA ALA A 642 19.47 -20.59 3.92
C ALA A 642 20.29 -19.69 4.84
N LYS A 643 20.78 -18.56 4.31
CA LYS A 643 21.32 -17.48 5.14
C LYS A 643 20.22 -16.80 5.97
N LYS A 644 19.01 -16.74 5.41
CA LYS A 644 17.82 -16.19 6.07
C LYS A 644 16.56 -16.90 5.59
N VAL A 645 15.64 -17.17 6.52
CA VAL A 645 14.30 -17.66 6.21
C VAL A 645 13.29 -16.64 6.73
N LYS A 646 12.39 -16.18 5.86
CA LYS A 646 11.23 -15.35 6.20
C LYS A 646 9.96 -16.18 6.03
N LEU A 647 9.30 -16.44 7.15
CA LEU A 647 8.03 -17.15 7.22
C LEU A 647 6.91 -16.12 7.30
N ASN A 648 6.43 -15.71 6.13
CA ASN A 648 5.58 -14.55 5.93
C ASN A 648 4.12 -14.92 5.59
N ARG A 649 3.70 -16.18 5.79
CA ARG A 649 2.29 -16.53 5.64
C ARG A 649 1.48 -15.93 6.77
N LEU A 650 0.25 -15.52 6.45
CA LEU A 650 -0.68 -14.86 7.36
C LEU A 650 -1.79 -15.82 7.83
N ASN A 651 -1.67 -17.11 7.53
CA ASN A 651 -2.65 -18.11 7.94
C ASN A 651 -2.59 -18.34 9.45
N GLY A 652 -3.75 -18.43 10.09
CA GLY A 652 -3.85 -18.78 11.51
C GLY A 652 -3.36 -17.69 12.47
N ASP A 653 -3.54 -17.95 13.76
CA ASP A 653 -3.20 -17.01 14.83
C ASP A 653 -2.81 -17.74 16.11
N VAL A 654 -1.73 -17.30 16.76
CA VAL A 654 -1.30 -17.77 18.08
C VAL A 654 -2.40 -17.67 19.13
N ALA A 655 -3.32 -16.71 19.01
CA ALA A 655 -4.48 -16.58 19.89
C ALA A 655 -5.37 -17.84 19.86
N ASN A 656 -5.49 -18.47 18.69
CA ASN A 656 -6.31 -19.66 18.45
C ASN A 656 -5.51 -20.98 18.53
N ALA A 657 -4.19 -20.90 18.79
CA ALA A 657 -3.35 -22.09 18.89
C ALA A 657 -3.73 -22.93 20.11
N SER A 658 -3.65 -24.25 19.98
CA SER A 658 -3.88 -25.19 21.07
C SER A 658 -2.61 -25.97 21.44
N PRO A 659 -2.56 -26.61 22.62
CA PRO A 659 -1.48 -27.53 22.94
C PRO A 659 -1.47 -28.73 21.99
N ASN A 660 -0.28 -29.26 21.68
CA ASN A 660 -0.10 -30.50 20.89
C ASN A 660 -0.75 -30.51 19.50
N GLU A 661 -0.73 -29.37 18.79
CA GLU A 661 -1.24 -29.33 17.42
C GLU A 661 -0.49 -30.31 16.52
N THR A 662 -1.25 -31.11 15.80
CA THR A 662 -0.76 -31.98 14.75
C THR A 662 -0.38 -31.16 13.51
N SER A 663 0.51 -31.70 12.68
CA SER A 663 1.00 -31.02 11.48
C SER A 663 -0.09 -30.68 10.45
N ASN A 664 -1.25 -31.34 10.51
CA ASN A 664 -2.40 -31.04 9.66
C ASN A 664 -3.31 -29.92 10.20
N ASN A 665 -3.06 -29.36 11.39
CA ASN A 665 -3.89 -28.30 11.97
C ASN A 665 -3.94 -27.07 11.03
N SER A 666 -5.15 -26.59 10.73
CA SER A 666 -5.39 -25.47 9.81
C SER A 666 -4.99 -24.10 10.37
N ASN A 667 -4.77 -23.98 11.69
CA ASN A 667 -4.37 -22.74 12.35
C ASN A 667 -2.85 -22.46 12.28
N ILE A 668 -2.05 -23.37 11.72
CA ILE A 668 -0.60 -23.16 11.59
C ILE A 668 -0.30 -22.49 10.25
N ALA A 669 0.50 -21.43 10.26
CA ALA A 669 0.85 -20.67 9.06
C ALA A 669 1.78 -21.45 8.13
N GLU A 670 2.86 -21.97 8.70
CA GLU A 670 3.82 -22.82 8.02
C GLU A 670 4.12 -24.07 8.84
N VAL A 671 4.13 -25.22 8.18
CA VAL A 671 4.42 -26.51 8.79
C VAL A 671 5.64 -27.10 8.12
N PHE A 672 6.65 -27.45 8.90
CA PHE A 672 7.78 -28.23 8.45
C PHE A 672 7.61 -29.65 8.97
N ASN A 673 7.31 -30.58 8.07
CA ASN A 673 7.36 -32.00 8.37
C ASN A 673 8.69 -32.52 7.87
N PHE A 674 9.45 -33.18 8.73
CA PHE A 674 10.65 -33.88 8.33
C PHE A 674 10.35 -35.38 8.32
N PRO A 675 9.90 -35.92 7.17
CA PRO A 675 9.39 -37.28 7.13
C PRO A 675 10.54 -38.29 7.01
N THR A 676 10.27 -39.56 7.35
CA THR A 676 11.30 -40.62 7.43
C THR A 676 12.01 -40.84 6.10
N GLU A 677 11.30 -40.70 4.99
CA GLU A 677 11.87 -40.78 3.65
C GLU A 677 12.92 -39.73 3.37
N PHE A 678 12.82 -38.57 4.00
CA PHE A 678 13.81 -37.53 3.83
C PHE A 678 15.11 -37.90 4.56
N TYR A 679 15.02 -38.56 5.73
CA TYR A 679 16.18 -39.16 6.39
C TYR A 679 16.83 -40.27 5.54
N LEU A 680 16.01 -41.14 4.96
CA LEU A 680 16.49 -42.30 4.19
C LEU A 680 17.01 -41.94 2.80
N GLY A 681 16.35 -40.99 2.16
CA GLY A 681 16.52 -40.60 0.77
C GLY A 681 17.62 -39.57 0.54
N LEU A 682 18.04 -38.85 1.57
CA LEU A 682 19.33 -38.14 1.59
C LEU A 682 20.48 -39.16 1.67
N LYS A 683 20.46 -40.20 0.83
CA LYS A 683 21.58 -41.10 0.59
C LYS A 683 22.76 -40.27 0.11
N PHE A 684 23.94 -40.61 0.59
CA PHE A 684 25.22 -40.00 0.24
C PHE A 684 25.41 -38.62 0.85
N ASN A 685 25.84 -38.63 2.11
CA ASN A 685 27.05 -37.94 2.55
C ASN A 685 27.45 -36.76 1.64
N ILE A 686 26.70 -35.65 1.71
CA ILE A 686 27.01 -34.38 1.02
C ILE A 686 28.47 -33.95 1.33
N ASN A 687 29.03 -34.49 2.42
CA ASN A 687 30.39 -34.25 2.89
C ASN A 687 31.43 -35.33 2.52
N GLN A 688 31.09 -36.44 1.85
CA GLN A 688 32.09 -37.40 1.38
C GLN A 688 32.07 -37.50 -0.15
N PRO A 689 33.18 -37.14 -0.84
CA PRO A 689 33.32 -37.44 -2.25
C PRO A 689 33.11 -38.93 -2.44
N GLN A 690 32.22 -39.31 -3.37
CA GLN A 690 31.97 -40.68 -3.74
C GLN A 690 33.26 -41.27 -4.32
N THR A 691 34.15 -41.76 -3.46
CA THR A 691 35.13 -42.74 -3.88
C THR A 691 34.38 -44.07 -3.81
N PRO A 692 34.14 -44.76 -4.94
CA PRO A 692 33.37 -46.00 -4.98
C PRO A 692 34.22 -47.14 -4.39
N THR A 693 34.55 -47.08 -3.11
CA THR A 693 35.01 -48.25 -2.37
C THR A 693 33.78 -49.01 -1.92
N ALA A 694 33.61 -50.22 -2.45
CA ALA A 694 32.43 -51.10 -2.42
C ALA A 694 31.88 -51.53 -1.05
N ASN A 695 32.18 -50.82 0.03
CA ASN A 695 31.56 -51.02 1.34
C ASN A 695 30.49 -49.94 1.51
N THR A 696 29.30 -50.20 0.97
CA THR A 696 28.08 -49.46 1.30
C THR A 696 27.94 -49.39 2.81
N LYS A 697 28.24 -48.23 3.40
CA LYS A 697 27.93 -47.96 4.80
C LYS A 697 26.41 -48.06 4.93
N LYS A 698 25.93 -49.19 5.45
CA LYS A 698 24.55 -49.35 5.86
C LYS A 698 24.33 -48.41 7.05
N TYR A 699 23.17 -47.78 7.13
CA TYR A 699 22.77 -47.12 8.37
C TYR A 699 22.66 -48.20 9.45
N ASP A 700 23.50 -48.16 10.49
CA ASP A 700 23.39 -49.09 11.63
C ASP A 700 22.14 -48.76 12.46
N THR A 701 21.78 -47.48 12.55
CA THR A 701 20.57 -46.97 13.21
C THR A 701 20.32 -45.52 12.79
N ILE A 702 19.05 -45.17 12.56
CA ILE A 702 18.58 -43.80 12.29
C ILE A 702 18.36 -43.04 13.61
N VAL A 703 18.22 -43.79 14.71
CA VAL A 703 17.97 -43.29 16.06
C VAL A 703 19.27 -43.44 16.85
N GLY A 704 20.28 -42.67 16.48
CA GLY A 704 21.30 -42.32 17.46
C GLY A 704 20.62 -41.38 18.44
N LEU A 705 20.11 -41.92 19.56
CA LEU A 705 19.74 -41.07 20.69
C LEU A 705 20.87 -40.06 20.90
N PRO A 706 20.58 -38.77 21.17
CA PRO A 706 21.64 -37.85 21.56
C PRO A 706 22.46 -38.54 22.65
N PRO A 707 23.81 -38.48 22.62
CA PRO A 707 24.62 -39.12 23.63
C PRO A 707 24.06 -38.69 24.99
N VAL A 708 23.64 -39.68 25.77
CA VAL A 708 23.17 -39.46 27.14
C VAL A 708 24.39 -38.90 27.86
N LEU A 709 24.35 -37.60 28.17
CA LEU A 709 25.41 -36.91 28.92
C LEU A 709 25.37 -37.30 30.38
#